data_AF-M5BY78-F1
#
_entry.id   AF-M5BY78-F1
#
_cell.length_a   1.000
_cell.length_b   1.000
_cell.length_c   1.000
_cell.angle_alpha   90.00
_cell.angle_beta   90.00
_cell.angle_gamma   90.00
#
_symmetry.space_group_name_H-M   'P 1'
#
loop_
_entity.id
_entity.type
_entity.pdbx_description
1 polymer ?
#
loop_
_entity_poly.entity_id
_entity_poly.type
_entity_poly.pdbx_seq_one_letter_code
_entity_poly.pdbx_strand_id
1 'polypeptide(L)'
;MTYDTSMPALLGYLATTLYNPNNVATEASPLTSVMEREVGLQLCEMLGYDVSITDNSRPWGHITCGGSIANLESIWAARNLKFYPLSLACALEPGAPLESIRDIFNVELCDGETKLFSQLDTWELLNLKPETVFAIPERLENEFDISSSFLSAVMSKYLIQNLGKDVLEKKYNVTKPTRYFVGGTKHYSWPKGAAITGIGSDNIKDIPVDINARLDASKLDQLLQECLDEKRAVYAVVAIMGSTEHGAVDPLKDVWELRNKYQKLGLSFAIHADAAWGGYFASLLREEHKVGRGLPIDPDNKYVPELALSDHTRTQLDHLKYADSITIDPHKSGYIPYPGGGLCYRDGRMRFLVTWLNPDVYKDSDVNLEHLLWQPGFLTESLVYTRMDMGPYSEKLCLAMYTNWVTMDMGDPNLIVIPMNPIPAERNGGSQEEIQKQREYIRDHIVCRPNLELVRDDKAMALVREMGSDLSINAFACNFRLANGEINQDVVESNYLNTRIYERLSVTKIEDNIFDKPLFIMSTSMEQKVYDVCCNNLKRRLGVVGDQDLEILVNCVMSPFPTVSNFTKSVADDFKTIAHEEIERCLFRNTVTEDDFRFILQGTDKPYLTLLPMFNMANYRHQLILSCEIPANVMDIYRAERAKDPSATFFVGTTKDVKLDSILAGSFDAMLEKGLPVKNQPAPPRYASNFKVTNVKVLKDSPIDSKYLDRAFPDYISPPIK
;
A
#
# COMPACT_ATOMS: atom_id res chain seq x y z
N MET A 1 4.78 -5.03 -8.92
CA MET A 1 6.25 -5.22 -8.89
C MET A 1 6.59 -6.37 -9.85
N THR A 2 7.06 -6.03 -11.05
CA THR A 2 7.32 -6.99 -12.14
C THR A 2 8.58 -6.57 -12.90
N TYR A 3 9.35 -7.54 -13.37
CA TYR A 3 10.69 -7.33 -13.92
C TYR A 3 11.14 -8.56 -14.72
N ASP A 4 12.28 -8.42 -15.42
CA ASP A 4 12.95 -9.56 -16.04
C ASP A 4 13.68 -10.38 -14.97
N THR A 5 13.28 -11.63 -14.80
CA THR A 5 13.77 -12.50 -13.73
C THR A 5 15.20 -12.95 -13.99
N SER A 6 15.95 -13.25 -12.93
CA SER A 6 17.34 -13.67 -13.08
C SER A 6 17.43 -14.99 -13.87
N MET A 7 18.34 -15.05 -14.85
CA MET A 7 18.59 -16.28 -15.62
C MET A 7 19.01 -17.46 -14.72
N PRO A 8 19.86 -17.29 -13.68
CA PRO A 8 20.16 -18.38 -12.75
C PRO A 8 18.92 -18.93 -12.05
N ALA A 9 17.98 -18.07 -11.63
CA ALA A 9 16.74 -18.52 -11.00
C ALA A 9 15.87 -19.34 -11.94
N LEU A 10 15.70 -18.88 -13.20
CA LEU A 10 14.94 -19.61 -14.22
C LEU A 10 15.55 -20.99 -14.52
N LEU A 11 16.89 -21.05 -14.64
CA LEU A 11 17.59 -22.30 -14.92
C LEU A 11 17.52 -23.27 -13.74
N GLY A 12 17.71 -22.79 -12.51
CA GLY A 12 17.55 -23.59 -11.29
C GLY A 12 16.14 -24.17 -11.22
N TYR A 13 15.11 -23.33 -11.36
CA TYR A 13 13.72 -23.76 -11.36
C TYR A 13 13.45 -24.84 -12.43
N LEU A 14 13.88 -24.62 -13.67
CA LEU A 14 13.69 -25.57 -14.77
C LEU A 14 14.41 -26.90 -14.51
N ALA A 15 15.65 -26.85 -14.02
CA ALA A 15 16.46 -28.03 -13.76
C ALA A 15 15.83 -28.91 -12.67
N THR A 16 15.38 -28.32 -11.56
CA THR A 16 14.79 -29.08 -10.46
C THR A 16 13.39 -29.61 -10.79
N THR A 17 12.62 -28.90 -11.62
CA THR A 17 11.26 -29.33 -12.01
C THR A 17 11.28 -30.70 -12.70
N LEU A 18 12.37 -31.07 -13.38
CA LEU A 18 12.54 -32.40 -13.98
C LEU A 18 12.56 -33.53 -12.94
N TYR A 19 12.98 -33.24 -11.71
CA TYR A 19 13.00 -34.19 -10.58
C TYR A 19 11.74 -34.08 -9.70
N ASN A 20 11.04 -32.94 -9.76
CA ASN A 20 9.81 -32.64 -9.02
C ASN A 20 9.85 -33.02 -7.52
N PRO A 21 10.89 -32.62 -6.77
CA PRO A 21 11.01 -32.96 -5.36
C PRO A 21 9.95 -32.25 -4.51
N ASN A 22 9.50 -32.92 -3.46
CA ASN A 22 8.49 -32.40 -2.53
C ASN A 22 9.13 -32.08 -1.17
N ASN A 23 9.29 -30.78 -0.85
CA ASN A 23 9.97 -30.32 0.36
C ASN A 23 9.15 -30.53 1.65
N VAL A 24 7.90 -31.02 1.57
CA VAL A 24 7.12 -31.38 2.77
C VAL A 24 7.78 -32.51 3.59
N ALA A 25 8.48 -33.43 2.93
CA ALA A 25 9.14 -34.55 3.59
C ALA A 25 10.53 -34.78 3.01
N THR A 26 11.55 -34.89 3.87
CA THR A 26 12.94 -35.06 3.45
C THR A 26 13.19 -36.32 2.62
N GLU A 27 12.44 -37.40 2.85
CA GLU A 27 12.53 -38.61 2.02
C GLU A 27 12.12 -38.38 0.55
N ALA A 28 11.28 -37.39 0.28
CA ALA A 28 10.83 -37.00 -1.06
C ALA A 28 11.66 -35.84 -1.67
N SER A 29 12.61 -35.30 -0.92
CA SER A 29 13.40 -34.11 -1.29
C SER A 29 14.74 -34.02 -0.54
N PRO A 30 15.54 -35.10 -0.45
CA PRO A 30 16.68 -35.14 0.47
C PRO A 30 17.74 -34.07 0.16
N LEU A 31 17.85 -33.64 -1.11
CA LEU A 31 18.72 -32.56 -1.53
C LEU A 31 18.08 -31.18 -1.33
N THR A 32 16.88 -30.97 -1.88
CA THR A 32 16.22 -29.65 -1.87
C THR A 32 15.73 -29.23 -0.48
N SER A 33 15.44 -30.18 0.41
CA SER A 33 15.21 -29.90 1.85
C SER A 33 16.44 -29.30 2.53
N VAL A 34 17.65 -29.79 2.21
CA VAL A 34 18.90 -29.24 2.77
C VAL A 34 19.19 -27.87 2.18
N MET A 35 19.00 -27.73 0.87
CA MET A 35 19.15 -26.44 0.19
C MET A 35 18.19 -25.38 0.76
N GLU A 36 16.97 -25.74 1.18
CA GLU A 36 16.01 -24.76 1.67
C GLU A 36 16.39 -24.23 3.04
N ARG A 37 16.91 -25.10 3.91
CA ARG A 37 17.47 -24.68 5.19
C ARG A 37 18.65 -23.73 5.01
N GLU A 38 19.52 -24.04 4.06
CA GLU A 38 20.65 -23.18 3.72
C GLU A 38 20.19 -21.82 3.20
N VAL A 39 19.23 -21.79 2.27
CA VAL A 39 18.62 -20.53 1.79
C VAL A 39 17.96 -19.77 2.94
N GLY A 40 17.25 -20.45 3.83
CA GLY A 40 16.65 -19.85 5.02
C GLY A 40 17.67 -19.16 5.92
N LEU A 41 18.82 -19.81 6.14
CA LEU A 41 19.94 -19.25 6.91
C LEU A 41 20.60 -18.07 6.19
N GLN A 42 20.81 -18.15 4.88
CA GLN A 42 21.36 -17.05 4.08
C GLN A 42 20.46 -15.81 4.12
N LEU A 43 19.14 -16.00 4.05
CA LEU A 43 18.17 -14.92 4.23
C LEU A 43 18.28 -14.32 5.64
N CYS A 44 18.36 -15.16 6.68
CA CYS A 44 18.54 -14.71 8.06
C CYS A 44 19.81 -13.86 8.22
N GLU A 45 20.95 -14.33 7.68
CA GLU A 45 22.23 -13.65 7.75
C GLU A 45 22.20 -12.30 7.01
N MET A 46 21.67 -12.27 5.79
CA MET A 46 21.50 -11.02 5.02
C MET A 46 20.65 -9.99 5.80
N LEU A 47 19.57 -10.45 6.43
CA LEU A 47 18.68 -9.63 7.25
C LEU A 47 19.32 -9.21 8.60
N GLY A 48 20.47 -9.79 8.95
CA GLY A 48 21.28 -9.41 10.11
C GLY A 48 21.04 -10.24 11.37
N TYR A 49 20.31 -11.36 11.27
CA TYR A 49 20.23 -12.32 12.36
C TYR A 49 21.55 -13.05 12.55
N ASP A 50 21.83 -13.43 13.80
CA ASP A 50 23.08 -14.10 14.18
C ASP A 50 23.01 -15.60 13.90
N VAL A 51 23.45 -16.00 12.69
CA VAL A 51 23.48 -17.41 12.27
C VAL A 51 24.62 -18.22 12.90
N SER A 52 25.51 -17.59 13.68
CA SER A 52 26.59 -18.25 14.40
C SER A 52 26.13 -18.98 15.66
N ILE A 53 24.91 -18.69 16.13
CA ILE A 53 24.25 -19.41 17.21
C ILE A 53 24.10 -20.89 16.82
N THR A 54 24.50 -21.79 17.71
CA THR A 54 24.50 -23.24 17.48
C THR A 54 23.50 -24.01 18.34
N ASP A 55 22.84 -23.34 19.29
CA ASP A 55 21.78 -23.92 20.11
C ASP A 55 20.41 -23.89 19.39
N ASN A 56 19.36 -24.32 20.09
CA ASN A 56 18.01 -24.41 19.54
C ASN A 56 17.39 -23.05 19.16
N SER A 57 17.93 -21.94 19.68
CA SER A 57 17.50 -20.58 19.36
C SER A 57 18.05 -20.05 18.03
N ARG A 58 18.94 -20.82 17.37
CA ARG A 58 19.51 -20.46 16.06
C ARG A 58 18.42 -19.92 15.12
N PRO A 59 18.65 -18.77 14.45
CA PRO A 59 17.70 -18.22 13.50
C PRO A 59 17.31 -19.25 12.45
N TRP A 60 16.05 -19.19 12.02
CA TRP A 60 15.51 -20.14 11.05
C TRP A 60 14.66 -19.41 10.03
N GLY A 61 14.81 -19.80 8.77
CA GLY A 61 13.97 -19.28 7.69
C GLY A 61 13.51 -20.40 6.77
N HIS A 62 12.40 -20.17 6.08
CA HIS A 62 11.91 -21.06 5.04
C HIS A 62 11.24 -20.27 3.92
N ILE A 63 11.05 -20.94 2.78
CA ILE A 63 10.34 -20.37 1.64
C ILE A 63 8.85 -20.45 1.90
N THR A 64 8.06 -19.61 1.25
CA THR A 64 6.60 -19.72 1.22
C THR A 64 6.13 -19.49 -0.20
N CYS A 65 4.85 -19.75 -0.51
CA CYS A 65 4.33 -19.44 -1.84
C CYS A 65 4.22 -17.93 -2.12
N GLY A 66 4.44 -17.08 -1.11
CA GLY A 66 4.50 -15.63 -1.22
C GLY A 66 4.30 -14.92 0.12
N GLY A 67 4.66 -13.64 0.18
CA GLY A 67 4.62 -12.84 1.40
C GLY A 67 3.25 -12.77 2.09
N SER A 68 2.15 -13.00 1.37
CA SER A 68 0.82 -13.11 2.00
C SER A 68 0.71 -14.31 2.95
N ILE A 69 1.35 -15.43 2.64
CA ILE A 69 1.39 -16.60 3.51
C ILE A 69 2.43 -16.42 4.61
N ALA A 70 3.61 -15.86 4.29
CA ALA A 70 4.58 -15.51 5.32
C ALA A 70 4.00 -14.57 6.40
N ASN A 71 3.25 -13.54 6.00
CA ASN A 71 2.52 -12.66 6.91
C ASN A 71 1.41 -13.41 7.69
N LEU A 72 0.71 -14.36 7.06
CA LEU A 72 -0.29 -15.18 7.76
C LEU A 72 0.35 -16.06 8.84
N GLU A 73 1.47 -16.70 8.52
CA GLU A 73 2.24 -17.51 9.46
C GLU A 73 2.79 -16.66 10.62
N SER A 74 3.28 -15.45 10.36
CA SER A 74 3.75 -14.55 11.41
C SER A 74 2.63 -14.11 12.36
N ILE A 75 1.43 -13.79 11.83
CA ILE A 75 0.23 -13.52 12.63
C ILE A 75 -0.11 -14.74 13.49
N TRP A 76 -0.07 -15.94 12.90
CA TRP A 76 -0.42 -17.16 13.61
C TRP A 76 0.58 -17.50 14.71
N ALA A 77 1.88 -17.36 14.46
CA ALA A 77 2.93 -17.55 15.45
C ALA A 77 2.79 -16.54 16.59
N ALA A 78 2.59 -15.24 16.30
CA ALA A 78 2.39 -14.19 17.31
C ALA A 78 1.12 -14.43 18.14
N ARG A 79 0.05 -14.92 17.52
CA ARG A 79 -1.19 -15.30 18.21
C ARG A 79 -0.94 -16.42 19.22
N ASN A 80 -0.26 -17.48 18.80
CA ASN A 80 -0.01 -18.64 19.64
C ASN A 80 1.01 -18.33 20.75
N LEU A 81 2.04 -17.53 20.44
CA LEU A 81 3.01 -17.00 21.39
C LEU A 81 2.30 -16.34 22.58
N LYS A 82 1.36 -15.43 22.29
CA LYS A 82 0.66 -14.64 23.30
C LYS A 82 -0.12 -15.48 24.30
N PHE A 83 -0.65 -16.63 23.88
CA PHE A 83 -1.51 -17.49 24.71
C PHE A 83 -0.78 -18.72 25.27
N TYR A 84 0.47 -18.96 24.89
CA TYR A 84 1.25 -20.07 25.43
C TYR A 84 1.38 -20.01 26.97
N PRO A 85 1.67 -18.84 27.60
CA PRO A 85 1.76 -18.76 29.07
C PRO A 85 0.43 -19.09 29.77
N LEU A 86 -0.71 -18.65 29.22
CA LEU A 86 -2.04 -18.99 29.77
C LEU A 86 -2.33 -20.50 29.66
N SER A 87 -1.86 -21.12 28.58
CA SER A 87 -1.99 -22.56 28.37
C SER A 87 -1.15 -23.33 29.40
N LEU A 88 0.08 -22.89 29.65
CA LEU A 88 0.97 -23.50 30.65
C LEU A 88 0.44 -23.31 32.07
N ALA A 89 -0.13 -22.14 32.37
CA ALA A 89 -0.76 -21.88 33.66
C ALA A 89 -1.91 -22.87 33.93
N CYS A 90 -2.68 -23.28 32.91
CA CYS A 90 -3.68 -24.34 33.05
C CYS A 90 -3.03 -25.71 33.34
N ALA A 91 -1.89 -26.02 32.70
CA ALA A 91 -1.18 -27.27 32.92
C ALA A 91 -0.55 -27.38 34.33
N LEU A 92 -0.40 -26.25 35.03
CA LEU A 92 0.13 -26.11 36.39
C LEU A 92 -0.96 -26.00 37.48
N GLU A 93 -2.25 -26.04 37.12
CA GLU A 93 -3.35 -26.00 38.09
C GLU A 93 -3.32 -27.20 39.06
N PRO A 94 -3.90 -27.09 40.27
CA PRO A 94 -4.00 -28.22 41.17
C PRO A 94 -4.72 -29.40 40.51
N GLY A 95 -4.12 -30.59 40.55
CA GLY A 95 -4.58 -31.80 39.85
C GLY A 95 -4.21 -31.88 38.37
N ALA A 96 -3.50 -30.89 37.81
CA ALA A 96 -3.03 -30.92 36.43
C ALA A 96 -1.65 -31.61 36.31
N PRO A 97 -1.27 -32.09 35.11
CA PRO A 97 -0.08 -32.93 34.95
C PRO A 97 1.27 -32.28 35.33
N LEU A 98 1.36 -30.95 35.39
CA LEU A 98 2.59 -30.24 35.79
C LEU A 98 2.52 -29.64 37.21
N GLU A 99 1.51 -29.99 38.02
CA GLU A 99 1.34 -29.45 39.38
C GLU A 99 2.62 -29.52 40.24
N SER A 100 3.45 -30.55 40.06
CA SER A 100 4.68 -30.76 40.85
C SER A 100 5.70 -29.61 40.76
N ILE A 101 5.70 -28.84 39.67
CA ILE A 101 6.64 -27.71 39.49
C ILE A 101 5.98 -26.35 39.77
N ARG A 102 4.68 -26.34 40.11
CA ARG A 102 3.86 -25.14 40.32
C ARG A 102 4.49 -24.16 41.32
N ASP A 103 5.08 -24.67 42.39
CA ASP A 103 5.59 -23.88 43.51
C ASP A 103 7.10 -23.60 43.44
N ILE A 104 7.76 -24.01 42.36
CA ILE A 104 9.22 -23.88 42.18
C ILE A 104 9.65 -23.27 40.84
N PHE A 105 8.80 -23.29 39.80
CA PHE A 105 9.16 -22.75 38.48
C PHE A 105 9.01 -21.23 38.43
N ASN A 106 10.14 -20.53 38.32
CA ASN A 106 10.18 -19.06 38.23
C ASN A 106 10.38 -18.59 36.78
N VAL A 107 9.87 -17.40 36.45
CA VAL A 107 10.09 -16.74 35.16
C VAL A 107 10.41 -15.27 35.36
N GLU A 108 11.19 -14.70 34.43
CA GLU A 108 11.43 -13.26 34.34
C GLU A 108 10.28 -12.58 33.60
N LEU A 109 9.66 -11.59 34.23
CA LEU A 109 8.65 -10.72 33.65
C LEU A 109 9.27 -9.75 32.63
N CYS A 110 8.44 -9.02 31.88
CA CYS A 110 8.97 -8.09 30.88
C CYS A 110 9.73 -6.89 31.46
N ASP A 111 9.45 -6.51 32.71
CA ASP A 111 10.15 -5.45 33.44
C ASP A 111 11.47 -5.90 34.11
N GLY A 112 11.75 -7.20 34.07
CA GLY A 112 12.95 -7.82 34.65
C GLY A 112 12.76 -8.38 36.07
N GLU A 113 11.56 -8.29 36.66
CA GLU A 113 11.29 -8.96 37.94
C GLU A 113 11.17 -10.49 37.74
N THR A 114 11.71 -11.28 38.65
CA THR A 114 11.55 -12.74 38.66
C THR A 114 10.45 -13.13 39.63
N LYS A 115 9.45 -13.88 39.15
CA LYS A 115 8.30 -14.32 39.94
C LYS A 115 7.99 -15.79 39.68
N LEU A 116 7.36 -16.44 40.66
CA LEU A 116 6.88 -17.80 40.52
C LEU A 116 5.77 -17.86 39.46
N PHE A 117 5.90 -18.72 38.46
CA PHE A 117 5.00 -18.77 37.30
C PHE A 117 3.52 -18.90 37.70
N SER A 118 3.24 -19.70 38.72
CA SER A 118 1.88 -19.94 39.24
C SER A 118 1.26 -18.74 39.96
N GLN A 119 2.05 -17.70 40.29
CA GLN A 119 1.61 -16.46 40.93
C GLN A 119 1.42 -15.31 39.95
N LEU A 120 1.70 -15.52 38.65
CA LEU A 120 1.49 -14.49 37.65
C LEU A 120 -0.01 -14.24 37.46
N ASP A 121 -0.40 -12.97 37.41
CA ASP A 121 -1.74 -12.58 37.02
C ASP A 121 -1.93 -12.68 35.49
N THR A 122 -3.16 -12.48 35.01
CA THR A 122 -3.47 -12.55 33.58
C THR A 122 -2.70 -11.53 32.75
N TRP A 123 -2.45 -10.33 33.30
CA TRP A 123 -1.72 -9.28 32.61
C TRP A 123 -0.24 -9.65 32.47
N GLU A 124 0.38 -10.14 33.54
CA GLU A 124 1.78 -10.61 33.55
C GLU A 124 1.96 -11.79 32.57
N LEU A 125 1.06 -12.78 32.59
CA LEU A 125 1.10 -13.93 31.67
C LEU A 125 1.00 -13.50 30.19
N LEU A 126 0.16 -12.52 29.88
CA LEU A 126 0.00 -11.99 28.52
C LEU A 126 1.14 -11.07 28.09
N ASN A 127 2.08 -10.72 28.98
CA ASN A 127 3.14 -9.75 28.71
C ASN A 127 4.54 -10.29 29.00
N LEU A 128 4.73 -11.61 29.09
CA LEU A 128 6.08 -12.20 29.05
C LEU A 128 6.77 -11.82 27.72
N LYS A 129 8.09 -11.61 27.78
CA LYS A 129 8.89 -11.33 26.58
C LYS A 129 8.87 -12.55 25.65
N PRO A 130 8.92 -12.38 24.31
CA PRO A 130 9.00 -13.50 23.38
C PRO A 130 10.09 -14.52 23.75
N GLU A 131 11.31 -14.04 24.03
CA GLU A 131 12.46 -14.86 24.42
C GLU A 131 12.22 -15.64 25.73
N THR A 132 11.51 -15.05 26.70
CA THR A 132 11.13 -15.74 27.94
C THR A 132 10.22 -16.91 27.62
N VAL A 133 9.23 -16.73 26.73
CA VAL A 133 8.27 -17.78 26.37
C VAL A 133 8.96 -18.89 25.57
N PHE A 134 9.84 -18.55 24.62
CA PHE A 134 10.59 -19.53 23.82
C PHE A 134 11.52 -20.40 24.67
N ALA A 135 12.07 -19.85 25.75
CA ALA A 135 12.95 -20.58 26.66
C ALA A 135 12.21 -21.57 27.58
N ILE A 136 10.90 -21.45 27.75
CA ILE A 136 10.15 -22.28 28.72
C ILE A 136 10.36 -23.79 28.49
N PRO A 137 10.12 -24.36 27.28
CA PRO A 137 10.25 -25.81 27.09
C PRO A 137 11.63 -26.34 27.49
N GLU A 138 12.69 -25.66 27.04
CA GLU A 138 14.08 -26.02 27.35
C GLU A 138 14.40 -25.87 28.84
N ARG A 139 13.86 -24.85 29.49
CA ARG A 139 13.99 -24.69 30.95
C ARG A 139 13.27 -25.79 31.71
N LEU A 140 12.08 -26.20 31.26
CA LEU A 140 11.35 -27.29 31.90
C LEU A 140 12.11 -28.62 31.80
N GLU A 141 12.75 -28.87 30.67
CA GLU A 141 13.62 -30.04 30.48
C GLU A 141 14.86 -29.95 31.38
N ASN A 142 15.60 -28.84 31.32
CA ASN A 142 16.87 -28.68 32.03
C ASN A 142 16.72 -28.56 33.56
N GLU A 143 15.64 -27.95 34.05
CA GLU A 143 15.43 -27.69 35.49
C GLU A 143 14.65 -28.81 36.18
N PHE A 144 13.81 -29.57 35.47
CA PHE A 144 12.89 -30.55 36.07
C PHE A 144 12.81 -31.91 35.35
N ASP A 145 13.70 -32.19 34.39
CA ASP A 145 13.72 -33.44 33.60
C ASP A 145 12.38 -33.72 32.87
N ILE A 146 11.65 -32.66 32.52
CA ILE A 146 10.41 -32.78 31.74
C ILE A 146 10.77 -32.92 30.26
N SER A 147 10.63 -34.13 29.73
CA SER A 147 10.92 -34.38 28.31
C SER A 147 9.99 -33.60 27.38
N SER A 148 10.51 -33.18 26.24
CA SER A 148 9.76 -32.51 25.16
C SER A 148 8.51 -33.29 24.72
N SER A 149 8.61 -34.61 24.62
CA SER A 149 7.50 -35.50 24.25
C SER A 149 6.38 -35.52 25.30
N PHE A 150 6.73 -35.57 26.59
CA PHE A 150 5.76 -35.47 27.68
C PHE A 150 5.12 -34.09 27.70
N LEU A 151 5.93 -33.02 27.60
CA LEU A 151 5.44 -31.65 27.57
C LEU A 151 4.46 -31.43 26.41
N SER A 152 4.75 -31.97 25.21
CA SER A 152 3.87 -31.87 24.03
C SER A 152 2.55 -32.59 24.26
N ALA A 153 2.59 -33.81 24.81
CA ALA A 153 1.40 -34.56 25.13
C ALA A 153 0.50 -33.84 26.17
N VAL A 154 1.10 -33.20 27.18
CA VAL A 154 0.37 -32.41 28.19
C VAL A 154 -0.18 -31.12 27.59
N MET A 155 0.67 -30.32 26.95
CA MET A 155 0.32 -28.99 26.45
C MET A 155 -0.72 -29.03 25.33
N SER A 156 -0.74 -30.08 24.50
CA SER A 156 -1.75 -30.26 23.44
C SER A 156 -3.21 -30.14 23.94
N LYS A 157 -3.46 -30.40 25.23
CA LYS A 157 -4.80 -30.27 25.83
C LYS A 157 -5.19 -28.83 26.16
N TYR A 158 -4.21 -27.93 26.28
CA TYR A 158 -4.37 -26.56 26.78
C TYR A 158 -4.05 -25.49 25.74
N LEU A 159 -3.30 -25.85 24.70
CA LEU A 159 -2.92 -24.98 23.60
C LEU A 159 -4.14 -24.48 22.80
N ILE A 160 -4.09 -23.21 22.37
CA ILE A 160 -5.18 -22.59 21.60
C ILE A 160 -5.33 -23.20 20.20
N GLN A 161 -4.32 -23.93 19.72
CA GLN A 161 -4.35 -24.73 18.50
C GLN A 161 -5.41 -25.83 18.59
N ASN A 162 -5.72 -26.33 19.80
CA ASN A 162 -6.77 -27.34 20.04
C ASN A 162 -8.04 -26.71 20.60
N LEU A 163 -7.92 -25.82 21.59
CA LEU A 163 -9.07 -25.30 22.33
C LEU A 163 -9.77 -24.13 21.63
N GLY A 164 -9.04 -23.36 20.81
CA GLY A 164 -9.43 -22.01 20.43
C GLY A 164 -9.11 -20.98 21.51
N LYS A 165 -8.72 -19.77 21.10
CA LYS A 165 -8.28 -18.71 22.02
C LYS A 165 -9.39 -18.24 22.97
N ASP A 166 -10.64 -18.24 22.52
CA ASP A 166 -11.78 -17.68 23.26
C ASP A 166 -12.06 -18.45 24.57
N VAL A 167 -11.68 -19.74 24.61
CA VAL A 167 -11.76 -20.57 25.82
C VAL A 167 -10.83 -20.05 26.90
N LEU A 168 -9.58 -19.72 26.54
CA LEU A 168 -8.61 -19.15 27.47
C LEU A 168 -8.97 -17.70 27.82
N GLU A 169 -9.42 -16.90 26.85
CA GLU A 169 -9.88 -15.54 27.11
C GLU A 169 -11.00 -15.52 28.16
N LYS A 170 -11.99 -16.43 28.04
CA LYS A 170 -13.06 -16.57 29.04
C LYS A 170 -12.54 -17.03 30.39
N LYS A 171 -11.65 -18.04 30.43
CA LYS A 171 -11.09 -18.59 31.68
C LYS A 171 -10.31 -17.54 32.47
N TYR A 172 -9.51 -16.74 31.78
CA TYR A 172 -8.66 -15.71 32.38
C TYR A 172 -9.31 -14.32 32.40
N ASN A 173 -10.61 -14.21 32.12
CA ASN A 173 -11.35 -12.95 32.13
C ASN A 173 -10.71 -11.84 31.25
N VAL A 174 -10.19 -12.23 30.09
CA VAL A 174 -9.69 -11.31 29.06
C VAL A 174 -10.90 -10.70 28.35
N THR A 175 -11.36 -9.56 28.86
CA THR A 175 -12.59 -8.88 28.38
C THR A 175 -12.35 -7.92 27.24
N LYS A 176 -11.10 -7.50 27.02
CA LYS A 176 -10.70 -6.61 25.93
C LYS A 176 -9.94 -7.41 24.87
N PRO A 177 -10.37 -7.41 23.60
CA PRO A 177 -9.64 -8.08 22.54
C PRO A 177 -8.20 -7.58 22.43
N THR A 178 -7.25 -8.52 22.41
CA THR A 178 -5.83 -8.26 22.18
C THR A 178 -5.64 -7.56 20.82
N ARG A 179 -4.80 -6.53 20.77
CA ARG A 179 -4.56 -5.73 19.55
C ARG A 179 -3.36 -6.21 18.76
N TYR A 180 -3.40 -5.91 17.48
CA TYR A 180 -2.29 -6.07 16.55
C TYR A 180 -2.11 -4.73 15.85
N PHE A 181 -0.93 -4.14 15.85
CA PHE A 181 -0.72 -2.81 15.25
C PHE A 181 0.09 -2.91 13.97
N VAL A 182 -0.33 -2.19 12.93
CA VAL A 182 0.34 -2.14 11.62
C VAL A 182 0.21 -0.72 11.07
N GLY A 183 1.20 -0.22 10.32
CA GLY A 183 1.09 1.06 9.63
C GLY A 183 -0.18 1.13 8.76
N GLY A 184 -0.83 2.29 8.68
CA GLY A 184 -2.12 2.46 7.97
C GLY A 184 -2.07 2.03 6.50
N THR A 185 -0.90 2.13 5.87
CA THR A 185 -0.59 1.75 4.49
C THR A 185 -0.29 0.26 4.29
N LYS A 186 -0.71 -0.58 5.25
CA LYS A 186 -0.52 -2.04 5.24
C LYS A 186 -1.04 -2.71 3.98
N HIS A 187 -0.33 -3.74 3.56
CA HIS A 187 -0.80 -4.65 2.53
C HIS A 187 -2.05 -5.42 3.00
N TYR A 188 -2.97 -5.71 2.08
CA TYR A 188 -4.25 -6.36 2.38
C TYR A 188 -4.12 -7.75 3.05
N SER A 189 -2.94 -8.38 2.99
CA SER A 189 -2.65 -9.63 3.68
C SER A 189 -2.85 -9.56 5.19
N TRP A 190 -2.66 -8.39 5.81
CA TRP A 190 -2.80 -8.20 7.26
C TRP A 190 -4.25 -8.36 7.75
N PRO A 191 -5.23 -7.56 7.27
CA PRO A 191 -6.63 -7.76 7.66
C PRO A 191 -7.17 -9.13 7.23
N LYS A 192 -6.75 -9.63 6.06
CA LYS A 192 -7.10 -10.99 5.59
C LYS A 192 -6.57 -12.07 6.54
N GLY A 193 -5.31 -11.97 6.96
CA GLY A 193 -4.67 -12.94 7.86
C GLY A 193 -5.29 -12.94 9.26
N ALA A 194 -5.66 -11.77 9.78
CA ALA A 194 -6.42 -11.67 11.02
C ALA A 194 -7.80 -12.31 10.92
N ALA A 195 -8.50 -12.15 9.79
CA ALA A 195 -9.77 -12.82 9.56
C ALA A 195 -9.62 -14.35 9.51
N ILE A 196 -8.62 -14.86 8.79
CA ILE A 196 -8.34 -16.31 8.67
C ILE A 196 -7.96 -16.92 10.04
N THR A 197 -7.14 -16.23 10.84
CA THR A 197 -6.67 -16.74 12.13
C THR A 197 -7.68 -16.60 13.28
N GLY A 198 -8.88 -16.08 13.01
CA GLY A 198 -9.92 -15.87 14.02
C GLY A 198 -9.63 -14.70 14.98
N ILE A 199 -8.69 -13.82 14.63
CA ILE A 199 -8.44 -12.56 15.36
C ILE A 199 -9.49 -11.51 14.96
N GLY A 200 -9.93 -11.52 13.70
CA GLY A 200 -10.83 -10.53 13.13
C GLY A 200 -10.10 -9.26 12.66
N SER A 201 -10.45 -8.75 11.48
CA SER A 201 -9.80 -7.59 10.87
C SER A 201 -9.86 -6.33 11.74
N ASP A 202 -10.94 -6.16 12.52
CA ASP A 202 -11.13 -5.01 13.40
C ASP A 202 -10.13 -4.95 14.57
N ASN A 203 -9.39 -6.04 14.81
CA ASN A 203 -8.32 -6.10 15.81
C ASN A 203 -6.93 -5.82 15.23
N ILE A 204 -6.81 -5.70 13.90
CA ILE A 204 -5.70 -5.01 13.26
C ILE A 204 -5.98 -3.51 13.37
N LYS A 205 -5.18 -2.80 14.15
CA LYS A 205 -5.30 -1.36 14.37
C LYS A 205 -4.24 -0.62 13.59
N ASP A 206 -4.72 0.34 12.82
CA ASP A 206 -3.89 1.16 11.96
C ASP A 206 -3.17 2.19 12.80
N ILE A 207 -1.86 2.24 12.63
CA ILE A 207 -1.05 3.34 13.12
C ILE A 207 -1.06 4.41 12.03
N PRO A 208 -1.44 5.66 12.35
CA PRO A 208 -1.38 6.77 11.40
C PRO A 208 0.02 6.91 10.79
N VAL A 209 0.08 7.46 9.58
CA VAL A 209 1.33 7.69 8.86
C VAL A 209 1.73 9.17 8.84
N ASP A 210 3.02 9.42 8.73
CA ASP A 210 3.60 10.73 8.52
C ASP A 210 3.44 11.20 7.07
N ILE A 211 3.97 12.39 6.75
CA ILE A 211 3.89 12.97 5.40
C ILE A 211 4.62 12.15 4.32
N ASN A 212 5.48 11.20 4.70
CA ASN A 212 6.22 10.33 3.80
C ASN A 212 5.58 8.94 3.68
N ALA A 213 4.35 8.77 4.20
CA ALA A 213 3.63 7.51 4.28
C ALA A 213 4.32 6.43 5.14
N ARG A 214 5.19 6.85 6.08
CA ARG A 214 5.82 6.00 7.09
C ARG A 214 4.99 6.01 8.36
N LEU A 215 4.95 4.92 9.10
CA LEU A 215 4.32 4.83 10.43
C LEU A 215 4.80 5.96 11.37
N ASP A 216 3.86 6.66 12.01
CA ASP A 216 4.16 7.69 13.00
C ASP A 216 4.41 7.07 14.39
N ALA A 217 5.68 7.03 14.80
CA ALA A 217 6.10 6.46 16.08
C ALA A 217 5.49 7.18 17.29
N SER A 218 5.19 8.48 17.20
CA SER A 218 4.53 9.21 18.28
C SER A 218 3.08 8.77 18.46
N LYS A 219 2.40 8.42 17.36
CA LYS A 219 1.05 7.86 17.41
C LYS A 219 1.04 6.42 17.91
N LEU A 220 2.04 5.62 17.53
CA LEU A 220 2.24 4.31 18.13
C LEU A 220 2.45 4.39 19.64
N ASP A 221 3.27 5.33 20.13
CA ASP A 221 3.47 5.54 21.56
C ASP A 221 2.14 5.83 22.30
N GLN A 222 1.28 6.69 21.73
CA GLN A 222 -0.05 6.97 22.28
C GLN A 222 -0.93 5.72 22.36
N LEU A 223 -0.98 4.93 21.27
CA LEU A 223 -1.78 3.70 21.21
C LEU A 223 -1.28 2.62 22.18
N LEU A 224 0.04 2.51 22.38
CA LEU A 224 0.63 1.59 23.35
C LEU A 224 0.35 2.03 24.79
N GLN A 225 0.41 3.33 25.08
CA GLN A 225 0.04 3.88 26.39
C GLN A 225 -1.42 3.59 26.71
N GLU A 226 -2.33 3.79 25.76
CA GLU A 226 -3.73 3.41 25.91
C GLU A 226 -3.89 1.92 26.23
N CYS A 227 -3.13 1.05 25.55
CA CYS A 227 -3.18 -0.39 25.81
C CYS A 227 -2.67 -0.75 27.22
N LEU A 228 -1.62 -0.08 27.69
CA LEU A 228 -1.09 -0.26 29.04
C LEU A 228 -2.12 0.19 30.10
N ASP A 229 -2.65 1.41 29.98
CA ASP A 229 -3.62 1.98 30.92
C ASP A 229 -4.90 1.14 30.98
N GLU A 230 -5.31 0.58 29.85
CA GLU A 230 -6.49 -0.23 29.73
C GLU A 230 -6.31 -1.71 30.08
N LYS A 231 -5.09 -2.16 30.38
CA LYS A 231 -4.70 -3.58 30.45
C LYS A 231 -5.17 -4.39 29.24
N ARG A 232 -4.97 -3.84 28.04
CA ARG A 232 -5.25 -4.51 26.76
C ARG A 232 -3.96 -5.05 26.16
N ALA A 233 -3.84 -6.36 26.03
CA ALA A 233 -2.63 -6.99 25.52
C ALA A 233 -2.40 -6.67 24.03
N VAL A 234 -1.15 -6.77 23.58
CA VAL A 234 -0.74 -6.56 22.19
C VAL A 234 -0.02 -7.81 21.68
N TYR A 235 -0.51 -8.39 20.57
CA TYR A 235 0.14 -9.52 19.91
C TYR A 235 1.49 -9.10 19.34
N ALA A 236 1.47 -8.15 18.42
CA ALA A 236 2.64 -7.64 17.75
C ALA A 236 2.43 -6.22 17.21
N VAL A 237 3.54 -5.56 16.91
CA VAL A 237 3.62 -4.34 16.10
C VAL A 237 4.37 -4.68 14.82
N VAL A 238 3.84 -4.23 13.68
CA VAL A 238 4.44 -4.42 12.36
C VAL A 238 5.06 -3.13 11.87
N ALA A 239 6.33 -3.20 11.49
CA ALA A 239 6.99 -2.19 10.69
C ALA A 239 7.00 -2.64 9.22
N ILE A 240 6.50 -1.80 8.33
CA ILE A 240 6.51 -2.03 6.89
C ILE A 240 7.86 -1.54 6.34
N MET A 241 8.67 -2.48 5.87
CA MET A 241 10.01 -2.21 5.35
C MET A 241 9.93 -2.17 3.83
N GLY A 242 9.40 -1.07 3.30
CA GLY A 242 9.11 -0.91 1.88
C GLY A 242 7.64 -1.08 1.54
N SER A 243 6.84 -0.03 1.77
CA SER A 243 5.40 -0.03 1.46
C SER A 243 5.12 -0.31 -0.02
N THR A 244 3.98 -0.97 -0.30
CA THR A 244 3.65 -1.44 -1.66
C THR A 244 3.47 -0.28 -2.65
N GLU A 245 2.91 0.83 -2.19
CA GLU A 245 2.52 1.95 -3.05
C GLU A 245 3.61 3.01 -3.19
N HIS A 246 4.52 3.14 -2.21
CA HIS A 246 5.47 4.27 -2.12
C HIS A 246 6.91 3.86 -1.85
N GLY A 247 7.17 2.59 -1.55
CA GLY A 247 8.50 2.13 -1.13
C GLY A 247 8.94 2.69 0.23
N ALA A 248 8.07 3.39 0.96
CA ALA A 248 8.35 3.96 2.28
C ALA A 248 8.85 2.92 3.29
N VAL A 249 9.83 3.30 4.12
CA VAL A 249 10.41 2.45 5.15
C VAL A 249 10.05 2.99 6.53
N ASP A 250 9.29 2.20 7.28
CA ASP A 250 8.86 2.54 8.64
C ASP A 250 10.05 2.69 9.61
N PRO A 251 9.92 3.53 10.65
CA PRO A 251 10.94 3.74 11.67
C PRO A 251 11.06 2.53 12.63
N LEU A 252 11.56 1.39 12.12
CA LEU A 252 11.72 0.15 12.90
C LEU A 252 12.60 0.34 14.15
N LYS A 253 13.60 1.21 14.10
CA LYS A 253 14.39 1.60 15.26
C LYS A 253 13.51 2.14 16.38
N ASP A 254 12.62 3.08 16.07
CA ASP A 254 11.72 3.69 17.05
C ASP A 254 10.70 2.67 17.59
N VAL A 255 10.19 1.76 16.74
CA VAL A 255 9.33 0.64 17.17
C VAL A 255 10.05 -0.25 18.18
N TRP A 256 11.32 -0.57 17.92
CA TRP A 256 12.17 -1.35 18.83
C TRP A 256 12.43 -0.62 20.16
N GLU A 257 12.74 0.68 20.11
CA GLU A 257 12.92 1.51 21.31
C GLU A 257 11.63 1.60 22.13
N LEU A 258 10.46 1.72 21.48
CA LEU A 258 9.15 1.68 22.14
C LEU A 258 8.89 0.33 22.81
N ARG A 259 9.22 -0.81 22.17
CA ARG A 259 9.11 -2.13 22.83
C ARG A 259 9.93 -2.15 24.13
N ASN A 260 11.18 -1.69 24.08
CA ASN A 260 12.06 -1.66 25.25
C ASN A 260 11.54 -0.71 26.35
N LYS A 261 10.95 0.43 25.97
CA LYS A 261 10.29 1.36 26.89
C LYS A 261 9.11 0.69 27.59
N TYR A 262 8.19 0.08 26.84
CA TYR A 262 6.96 -0.51 27.37
C TYR A 262 7.18 -1.81 28.14
N GLN A 263 8.21 -2.59 27.81
CA GLN A 263 8.58 -3.77 28.59
C GLN A 263 8.92 -3.40 30.04
N LYS A 264 9.65 -2.29 30.25
CA LYS A 264 9.94 -1.74 31.59
C LYS A 264 8.68 -1.26 32.35
N LEU A 265 7.58 -1.07 31.64
CA LEU A 265 6.29 -0.66 32.19
C LEU A 265 5.29 -1.84 32.31
N GLY A 266 5.71 -3.06 32.00
CA GLY A 266 4.86 -4.25 32.10
C GLY A 266 4.05 -4.60 30.85
N LEU A 267 4.36 -4.02 29.68
CA LEU A 267 3.70 -4.34 28.40
C LEU A 267 4.73 -4.88 27.38
N SER A 268 4.49 -6.08 26.85
CA SER A 268 5.34 -6.71 25.84
C SER A 268 4.57 -7.21 24.62
N PHE A 269 5.21 -7.14 23.46
CA PHE A 269 4.66 -7.51 22.16
C PHE A 269 5.79 -7.99 21.24
N ALA A 270 5.43 -8.81 20.25
CA ALA A 270 6.35 -9.20 19.20
C ALA A 270 6.55 -8.05 18.19
N ILE A 271 7.71 -7.98 17.54
CA ILE A 271 7.95 -7.10 16.39
C ILE A 271 8.05 -7.97 15.14
N HIS A 272 7.24 -7.65 14.15
CA HIS A 272 7.36 -8.22 12.82
C HIS A 272 7.76 -7.14 11.83
N ALA A 273 8.74 -7.41 10.97
CA ALA A 273 9.07 -6.55 9.85
C ALA A 273 8.49 -7.15 8.56
N ASP A 274 7.50 -6.46 7.98
CA ASP A 274 7.00 -6.79 6.64
C ASP A 274 7.98 -6.23 5.61
N ALA A 275 9.04 -7.00 5.35
CA ALA A 275 10.09 -6.67 4.40
C ALA A 275 9.92 -7.44 3.08
N ALA A 276 8.67 -7.77 2.71
CA ALA A 276 8.39 -8.46 1.47
C ALA A 276 9.05 -7.74 0.29
N TRP A 277 8.92 -6.42 0.23
CA TRP A 277 9.62 -5.59 -0.75
C TRP A 277 11.04 -5.20 -0.34
N GLY A 278 11.24 -4.71 0.89
CA GLY A 278 12.51 -4.09 1.27
C GLY A 278 13.60 -5.03 1.76
N GLY A 279 13.31 -6.32 1.98
CA GLY A 279 14.24 -7.25 2.61
C GLY A 279 15.55 -7.43 1.84
N TYR A 280 15.52 -7.55 0.50
CA TYR A 280 16.73 -7.70 -0.31
C TYR A 280 17.59 -6.44 -0.38
N PHE A 281 17.04 -5.26 -0.06
CA PHE A 281 17.84 -4.03 0.03
C PHE A 281 18.80 -4.06 1.24
N ALA A 282 18.58 -4.95 2.21
CA ALA A 282 19.54 -5.18 3.30
C ALA A 282 20.90 -5.70 2.81
N SER A 283 20.96 -6.33 1.62
CA SER A 283 22.23 -6.75 1.00
C SER A 283 23.17 -5.55 0.75
N LEU A 284 22.62 -4.34 0.51
CA LEU A 284 23.39 -3.10 0.33
C LEU A 284 24.09 -2.63 1.63
N LEU A 285 23.77 -3.22 2.79
CA LEU A 285 24.44 -2.96 4.05
C LEU A 285 25.65 -3.87 4.30
N ARG A 286 25.71 -5.03 3.63
CA ARG A 286 26.66 -6.09 3.95
C ARG A 286 27.94 -5.91 3.11
N GLU A 287 29.06 -5.64 3.78
CA GLU A 287 30.35 -5.39 3.14
C GLU A 287 31.06 -6.71 2.78
N GLU A 288 30.79 -7.31 1.61
CA GLU A 288 31.70 -8.35 1.07
C GLU A 288 32.36 -8.00 -0.28
N HIS A 289 31.95 -6.93 -0.96
CA HIS A 289 32.53 -6.56 -2.26
C HIS A 289 33.00 -5.11 -2.35
N LYS A 290 33.95 -4.72 -1.49
CA LYS A 290 34.94 -3.69 -1.88
C LYS A 290 35.90 -4.28 -2.91
N VAL A 291 35.40 -4.51 -4.12
CA VAL A 291 36.30 -4.61 -5.26
C VAL A 291 36.77 -3.19 -5.53
N GLY A 292 37.99 -2.88 -5.06
CA GLY A 292 38.73 -1.66 -5.35
C GLY A 292 39.07 -1.54 -6.85
N ARG A 293 38.06 -1.44 -7.70
CA ARG A 293 38.23 -1.02 -9.09
C ARG A 293 37.90 0.47 -9.13
N GLY A 294 38.91 1.29 -9.44
CA GLY A 294 38.69 2.70 -9.78
C GLY A 294 37.62 2.84 -10.87
N LEU A 295 37.03 4.03 -11.00
CA LEU A 295 35.97 4.30 -11.98
C LEU A 295 36.37 3.75 -13.38
N PRO A 296 35.55 2.89 -14.00
CA PRO A 296 35.87 2.31 -15.29
C PRO A 296 35.89 3.40 -16.38
N ILE A 297 36.64 3.17 -17.46
CA ILE A 297 36.52 3.95 -18.69
C ILE A 297 35.21 3.49 -19.36
N ASP A 298 34.25 4.39 -19.51
CA ASP A 298 32.91 4.08 -20.01
C ASP A 298 32.53 4.96 -21.21
N PRO A 299 33.04 4.63 -22.41
CA PRO A 299 32.82 5.43 -23.62
C PRO A 299 31.36 5.38 -24.12
N ASP A 300 30.57 4.42 -23.64
CA ASP A 300 29.19 4.17 -24.08
C ASP A 300 28.12 4.57 -23.04
N ASN A 301 28.51 5.24 -21.93
CA ASN A 301 27.64 5.59 -20.81
C ASN A 301 26.86 4.39 -20.21
N LYS A 302 27.51 3.22 -20.15
CA LYS A 302 27.00 1.95 -19.60
C LYS A 302 27.27 1.77 -18.10
N TYR A 303 28.11 2.60 -17.50
CA TYR A 303 28.47 2.53 -16.09
C TYR A 303 27.27 2.85 -15.21
N VAL A 304 26.99 1.98 -14.25
CA VAL A 304 25.97 2.17 -13.22
C VAL A 304 26.69 2.18 -11.87
N PRO A 305 26.75 3.33 -11.17
CA PRO A 305 27.26 3.38 -9.82
C PRO A 305 26.25 2.76 -8.85
N GLU A 306 26.77 2.11 -7.81
CA GLU A 306 25.99 1.78 -6.63
C GLU A 306 25.54 3.08 -5.97
N LEU A 307 24.23 3.24 -5.86
CA LEU A 307 23.63 4.38 -5.18
C LEU A 307 23.40 3.99 -3.72
N ALA A 308 23.66 4.93 -2.81
CA ALA A 308 23.59 4.66 -1.39
C ALA A 308 22.17 4.91 -0.89
N LEU A 309 21.63 3.95 -0.15
CA LEU A 309 20.48 4.12 0.74
C LEU A 309 20.58 5.43 1.53
N SER A 310 19.45 6.13 1.69
CA SER A 310 19.35 7.29 2.58
C SER A 310 19.75 6.90 4.01
N ASP A 311 20.19 7.86 4.83
CA ASP A 311 20.57 7.59 6.23
C ASP A 311 19.40 7.01 7.04
N HIS A 312 18.18 7.49 6.78
CA HIS A 312 16.97 6.91 7.34
C HIS A 312 16.85 5.44 6.94
N THR A 313 16.79 5.15 5.64
CA THR A 313 16.60 3.80 5.11
C THR A 313 17.69 2.84 5.61
N ARG A 314 18.97 3.26 5.57
CA ARG A 314 20.11 2.51 6.08
C ARG A 314 19.93 2.16 7.56
N THR A 315 19.54 3.14 8.38
CA THR A 315 19.30 2.93 9.81
C THR A 315 18.21 1.91 10.03
N GLN A 316 17.07 2.04 9.35
CA GLN A 316 15.94 1.13 9.57
C GLN A 316 16.21 -0.29 9.07
N LEU A 317 16.89 -0.44 7.92
CA LEU A 317 17.30 -1.75 7.42
C LEU A 317 18.32 -2.43 8.35
N ASP A 318 19.26 -1.70 8.98
CA ASP A 318 20.16 -2.30 9.98
C ASP A 318 19.42 -2.80 11.24
N HIS A 319 18.24 -2.24 11.53
CA HIS A 319 17.41 -2.65 12.68
C HIS A 319 16.52 -3.87 12.40
N LEU A 320 16.51 -4.40 11.16
CA LEU A 320 15.83 -5.66 10.84
C LEU A 320 16.23 -6.80 11.80
N LYS A 321 17.50 -6.85 12.20
CA LYS A 321 18.05 -7.83 13.15
C LYS A 321 17.36 -7.90 14.53
N TYR A 322 16.58 -6.88 14.88
CA TYR A 322 15.88 -6.81 16.17
C TYR A 322 14.39 -7.19 16.09
N ALA A 323 13.84 -7.38 14.89
CA ALA A 323 12.52 -7.96 14.72
C ALA A 323 12.53 -9.43 15.16
N ASP A 324 11.40 -9.93 15.67
CA ASP A 324 11.27 -11.34 16.07
C ASP A 324 10.99 -12.24 14.85
N SER A 325 10.36 -11.66 13.81
CA SER A 325 10.16 -12.29 12.52
C SER A 325 10.21 -11.27 11.38
N ILE A 326 10.65 -11.71 10.20
CA ILE A 326 10.75 -10.89 8.98
C ILE A 326 10.14 -11.66 7.82
N THR A 327 9.17 -11.06 7.14
CA THR A 327 8.72 -11.53 5.82
C THR A 327 9.61 -10.93 4.74
N ILE A 328 9.99 -11.72 3.75
CA ILE A 328 10.80 -11.28 2.60
C ILE A 328 10.35 -12.02 1.34
N ASP A 329 10.29 -11.34 0.19
CA ASP A 329 9.86 -11.98 -1.06
C ASP A 329 10.98 -12.05 -2.11
N PRO A 330 11.59 -13.23 -2.29
CA PRO A 330 12.40 -13.57 -3.46
C PRO A 330 11.80 -13.14 -4.81
N HIS A 331 10.49 -13.36 -4.99
CA HIS A 331 9.75 -13.03 -6.23
C HIS A 331 9.41 -11.54 -6.40
N LYS A 332 9.96 -10.68 -5.52
CA LYS A 332 9.89 -9.22 -5.60
C LYS A 332 11.30 -8.68 -5.85
N SER A 333 11.94 -8.08 -4.86
CA SER A 333 13.24 -7.45 -5.01
C SER A 333 14.41 -8.45 -5.13
N GLY A 334 14.16 -9.76 -4.98
CA GLY A 334 15.15 -10.82 -5.13
C GLY A 334 15.34 -11.32 -6.56
N TYR A 335 14.59 -10.78 -7.53
CA TYR A 335 14.67 -11.14 -8.95
C TYR A 335 14.33 -12.60 -9.29
N ILE A 336 13.65 -13.33 -8.40
CA ILE A 336 13.23 -14.72 -8.63
C ILE A 336 11.86 -14.75 -9.34
N PRO A 337 11.55 -15.74 -10.19
CA PRO A 337 10.20 -15.94 -10.70
C PRO A 337 9.18 -16.25 -9.59
N TYR A 338 7.91 -15.93 -9.85
CA TYR A 338 6.82 -16.43 -9.01
C TYR A 338 6.69 -17.96 -9.13
N PRO A 339 6.20 -18.65 -8.08
CA PRO A 339 6.01 -18.16 -6.70
C PRO A 339 7.33 -18.13 -5.91
N GLY A 340 7.48 -17.25 -4.92
CA GLY A 340 8.69 -17.19 -4.10
C GLY A 340 8.60 -16.14 -2.98
N GLY A 341 8.02 -16.51 -1.85
CA GLY A 341 8.07 -15.75 -0.60
C GLY A 341 9.01 -16.38 0.42
N GLY A 342 9.12 -15.76 1.60
CA GLY A 342 9.99 -16.24 2.68
C GLY A 342 9.62 -15.64 4.03
N LEU A 343 9.90 -16.40 5.08
CA LEU A 343 9.72 -15.99 6.47
C LEU A 343 10.95 -16.41 7.27
N CYS A 344 11.51 -15.45 8.01
CA CYS A 344 12.67 -15.66 8.88
C CYS A 344 12.30 -15.34 10.32
N TYR A 345 12.56 -16.26 11.24
CA TYR A 345 12.45 -16.05 12.69
C TYR A 345 13.83 -15.76 13.28
N ARG A 346 13.91 -14.74 14.14
CA ARG A 346 15.14 -14.41 14.86
C ARG A 346 15.54 -15.52 15.81
N ASP A 347 14.54 -16.06 16.52
CA ASP A 347 14.67 -17.24 17.35
C ASP A 347 13.96 -18.40 16.65
N GLY A 348 14.74 -19.39 16.19
CA GLY A 348 14.21 -20.50 15.42
C GLY A 348 13.14 -21.32 16.15
N ARG A 349 13.07 -21.25 17.49
CA ARG A 349 12.04 -21.94 18.29
C ARG A 349 10.63 -21.40 18.03
N MET A 350 10.51 -20.17 17.52
CA MET A 350 9.22 -19.57 17.19
C MET A 350 8.41 -20.40 16.17
N ARG A 351 9.08 -21.16 15.29
CA ARG A 351 8.41 -22.03 14.30
C ARG A 351 7.58 -23.14 14.93
N PHE A 352 7.92 -23.60 16.14
CA PHE A 352 7.15 -24.65 16.80
C PHE A 352 5.77 -24.18 17.27
N LEU A 353 5.58 -22.86 17.44
CA LEU A 353 4.29 -22.30 17.84
C LEU A 353 3.20 -22.52 16.80
N VAL A 354 3.53 -22.74 15.53
CA VAL A 354 2.54 -23.07 14.48
C VAL A 354 2.32 -24.58 14.33
N THR A 355 2.88 -25.37 15.24
CA THR A 355 2.72 -26.83 15.31
C THR A 355 2.06 -27.26 16.63
N TRP A 356 1.92 -28.57 16.82
CA TRP A 356 1.54 -29.20 18.09
C TRP A 356 2.73 -29.77 18.87
N LEU A 357 3.95 -29.56 18.38
CA LEU A 357 5.18 -30.07 18.96
C LEU A 357 5.89 -28.96 19.76
N ASN A 358 6.56 -29.34 20.84
CA ASN A 358 7.55 -28.47 21.47
C ASN A 358 8.91 -28.64 20.78
N PRO A 359 9.84 -27.66 20.92
CA PRO A 359 11.20 -27.82 20.42
C PRO A 359 11.83 -29.10 21.01
N ASP A 360 12.20 -30.05 20.16
CA ASP A 360 12.92 -31.26 20.58
C ASP A 360 14.42 -30.98 20.67
N VAL A 361 15.09 -31.49 21.72
CA VAL A 361 16.54 -31.34 21.94
C VAL A 361 17.39 -32.27 21.04
N TYR A 362 16.79 -33.11 20.18
CA TYR A 362 17.55 -34.08 19.38
C TYR A 362 17.29 -34.07 17.86
N LYS A 363 18.38 -33.75 17.15
CA LYS A 363 18.81 -34.08 15.76
C LYS A 363 17.95 -33.58 14.60
N ASP A 364 18.66 -32.95 13.65
CA ASP A 364 18.30 -32.57 12.26
C ASP A 364 17.54 -33.61 11.41
N SER A 365 17.24 -34.80 11.95
CA SER A 365 16.66 -35.96 11.27
C SER A 365 15.13 -36.02 11.23
N ASP A 366 14.39 -35.27 12.05
CA ASP A 366 12.91 -35.34 12.09
C ASP A 366 12.27 -34.09 11.44
N VAL A 367 12.10 -34.15 10.12
CA VAL A 367 11.85 -32.98 9.24
C VAL A 367 10.39 -32.88 8.77
N ASN A 368 9.51 -33.77 9.22
CA ASN A 368 8.23 -34.01 8.52
C ASN A 368 7.12 -32.96 8.79
N LEU A 369 7.35 -31.94 9.62
CA LEU A 369 6.30 -31.03 10.12
C LEU A 369 6.66 -29.54 10.07
N GLU A 370 7.81 -29.17 9.47
CA GLU A 370 8.29 -27.78 9.46
C GLU A 370 7.67 -26.91 8.34
N HIS A 371 7.00 -27.54 7.36
CA HIS A 371 6.32 -26.87 6.26
C HIS A 371 4.80 -27.00 6.38
N LEU A 372 4.12 -25.86 6.44
CA LEU A 372 2.68 -25.78 6.63
C LEU A 372 1.85 -26.01 5.36
N LEU A 373 2.48 -25.81 4.21
CA LEU A 373 1.88 -25.93 2.90
C LEU A 373 2.85 -26.68 1.99
N TRP A 374 2.31 -27.35 0.98
CA TRP A 374 3.11 -28.03 -0.04
C TRP A 374 4.08 -27.05 -0.70
N GLN A 375 5.37 -27.40 -0.73
CA GLN A 375 6.41 -26.60 -1.35
C GLN A 375 7.20 -27.42 -2.37
N PRO A 376 7.26 -26.94 -3.62
CA PRO A 376 8.11 -27.56 -4.61
C PRO A 376 9.58 -27.20 -4.40
N GLY A 377 10.47 -28.19 -4.35
CA GLY A 377 11.90 -27.95 -4.12
C GLY A 377 12.62 -27.19 -5.25
N PHE A 378 11.95 -26.95 -6.39
CA PHE A 378 12.46 -26.11 -7.47
C PHE A 378 12.55 -24.63 -7.12
N LEU A 379 11.78 -24.15 -6.14
CA LEU A 379 11.86 -22.78 -5.64
C LEU A 379 13.17 -22.54 -4.92
N THR A 380 13.60 -23.55 -4.17
CA THR A 380 14.84 -23.54 -3.42
C THR A 380 16.08 -23.42 -4.30
N GLU A 381 16.15 -24.19 -5.39
CA GLU A 381 17.33 -24.19 -6.27
C GLU A 381 17.48 -22.85 -7.01
N SER A 382 16.37 -22.21 -7.37
CA SER A 382 16.37 -20.88 -8.00
C SER A 382 17.03 -19.79 -7.13
N LEU A 383 16.92 -19.95 -5.81
CA LEU A 383 17.50 -19.07 -4.80
C LEU A 383 18.96 -19.38 -4.52
N VAL A 384 19.37 -20.65 -4.52
CA VAL A 384 20.78 -21.05 -4.32
C VAL A 384 21.69 -20.50 -5.42
N TYR A 385 21.21 -20.47 -6.67
CA TYR A 385 22.00 -19.96 -7.81
C TYR A 385 21.95 -18.44 -7.97
N THR A 386 20.98 -17.77 -7.35
CA THR A 386 20.90 -16.32 -7.33
C THR A 386 21.64 -15.83 -6.09
N ARG A 387 22.89 -15.42 -6.31
CA ARG A 387 23.74 -14.75 -5.36
C ARG A 387 22.95 -13.66 -4.58
N MET A 388 22.76 -13.85 -3.26
CA MET A 388 21.98 -12.94 -2.40
C MET A 388 22.62 -11.55 -2.23
N ASP A 389 23.86 -11.38 -2.72
CA ASP A 389 24.62 -10.13 -2.88
C ASP A 389 24.22 -9.33 -4.14
N MET A 390 23.33 -9.85 -4.98
CA MET A 390 22.71 -9.09 -6.08
C MET A 390 21.63 -8.16 -5.50
N GLY A 391 22.06 -7.12 -4.77
CA GLY A 391 21.18 -6.05 -4.33
C GLY A 391 20.45 -5.40 -5.51
N PRO A 392 19.30 -4.74 -5.27
CA PRO A 392 18.50 -4.16 -6.36
C PRO A 392 19.28 -3.05 -7.06
N TYR A 393 19.86 -3.39 -8.22
CA TYR A 393 20.57 -2.47 -9.12
C TYR A 393 19.69 -1.32 -9.65
N SER A 394 18.39 -1.30 -9.30
CA SER A 394 17.38 -0.39 -9.83
C SER A 394 17.24 0.93 -9.06
N GLU A 395 17.84 1.10 -7.88
CA GLU A 395 17.72 2.34 -7.08
C GLU A 395 18.12 3.58 -7.87
N LYS A 396 19.17 3.47 -8.69
CA LYS A 396 19.61 4.58 -9.53
C LYS A 396 18.62 4.92 -10.63
N LEU A 397 18.09 3.92 -11.32
CA LEU A 397 17.08 4.15 -12.35
C LEU A 397 15.83 4.79 -11.71
N CYS A 398 15.48 4.36 -10.50
CA CYS A 398 14.39 4.95 -9.74
C CYS A 398 14.62 6.44 -9.49
N LEU A 399 15.80 6.80 -9.02
CA LEU A 399 16.15 8.19 -8.79
C LEU A 399 16.21 9.01 -10.09
N ALA A 400 16.77 8.45 -11.16
CA ALA A 400 16.78 9.10 -12.46
C ALA A 400 15.36 9.42 -12.95
N MET A 401 14.42 8.49 -12.80
CA MET A 401 13.00 8.74 -13.08
C MET A 401 12.43 9.80 -12.13
N TYR A 402 12.72 9.73 -10.82
CA TYR A 402 12.30 10.73 -9.84
C TYR A 402 12.71 12.15 -10.23
N THR A 403 13.96 12.33 -10.65
CA THR A 403 14.44 13.67 -11.07
C THR A 403 13.67 14.21 -12.28
N ASN A 404 13.22 13.34 -13.19
CA ASN A 404 12.33 13.76 -14.27
C ASN A 404 10.97 14.20 -13.71
N TRP A 405 10.36 13.43 -12.80
CA TRP A 405 9.07 13.78 -12.19
C TRP A 405 9.11 15.12 -11.45
N VAL A 406 10.22 15.41 -10.76
CA VAL A 406 10.43 16.69 -10.04
C VAL A 406 10.52 17.90 -10.96
N THR A 407 11.02 17.73 -12.19
CA THR A 407 11.34 18.86 -13.09
C THR A 407 10.43 18.94 -14.32
N MET A 408 9.56 17.96 -14.54
CA MET A 408 8.81 17.77 -15.79
C MET A 408 7.90 18.94 -16.18
N ASP A 409 7.25 19.54 -15.19
CA ASP A 409 6.33 20.68 -15.34
C ASP A 409 7.04 22.04 -15.28
N MET A 410 8.36 22.08 -15.12
CA MET A 410 9.10 23.35 -15.10
C MET A 410 8.98 24.07 -16.45
N GLY A 411 8.38 25.26 -16.43
CA GLY A 411 8.13 26.05 -17.64
C GLY A 411 6.97 25.55 -18.49
N ASP A 412 6.21 24.56 -18.00
CA ASP A 412 5.01 24.08 -18.67
C ASP A 412 3.80 24.97 -18.37
N PRO A 413 3.07 25.46 -19.39
CA PRO A 413 1.93 26.33 -19.17
C PRO A 413 0.67 25.59 -18.67
N ASN A 414 0.63 24.26 -18.76
CA ASN A 414 -0.61 23.50 -18.54
C ASN A 414 -0.44 22.37 -17.53
N LEU A 415 0.63 21.57 -17.63
CA LEU A 415 0.87 20.41 -16.79
C LEU A 415 1.47 20.83 -15.43
N ILE A 416 1.07 20.12 -14.37
CA ILE A 416 1.66 20.18 -13.04
C ILE A 416 1.97 18.75 -12.61
N VAL A 417 3.18 18.49 -12.10
CA VAL A 417 3.59 17.15 -11.63
C VAL A 417 4.22 17.29 -10.25
N ILE A 418 3.62 16.65 -9.24
CA ILE A 418 4.10 16.72 -7.86
C ILE A 418 4.43 15.32 -7.35
N PRO A 419 5.70 15.01 -7.12
CA PRO A 419 6.11 13.79 -6.42
C PRO A 419 5.66 13.78 -4.96
N MET A 420 5.25 12.62 -4.46
CA MET A 420 4.85 12.44 -3.07
C MET A 420 6.00 12.79 -2.13
N ASN A 421 7.19 12.22 -2.36
CA ASN A 421 8.39 12.59 -1.62
C ASN A 421 8.86 13.99 -2.06
N PRO A 422 8.90 15.00 -1.18
CA PRO A 422 9.40 16.32 -1.53
C PRO A 422 10.91 16.34 -1.68
N ILE A 423 11.42 17.23 -2.54
CA ILE A 423 12.86 17.53 -2.58
C ILE A 423 13.33 18.16 -1.26
N PRO A 424 14.62 18.07 -0.89
CA PRO A 424 15.09 18.52 0.41
C PRO A 424 14.75 19.98 0.76
N ALA A 425 14.80 20.91 -0.20
CA ALA A 425 14.42 22.30 0.03
C ALA A 425 12.94 22.42 0.45
N GLU A 426 12.05 21.67 -0.19
CA GLU A 426 10.62 21.67 0.15
C GLU A 426 10.36 20.94 1.47
N ARG A 427 11.01 19.79 1.69
CA ARG A 427 10.93 19.01 2.93
C ARG A 427 11.32 19.82 4.16
N ASN A 428 12.34 20.67 4.01
CA ASN A 428 12.89 21.51 5.08
C ASN A 428 12.15 22.84 5.26
N GLY A 429 11.01 23.04 4.57
CA GLY A 429 10.21 24.26 4.69
C GLY A 429 10.82 25.48 4.01
N GLY A 430 11.66 25.27 2.99
CA GLY A 430 12.26 26.34 2.20
C GLY A 430 11.21 27.20 1.49
N SER A 431 11.60 28.43 1.18
CA SER A 431 10.79 29.37 0.39
C SER A 431 10.56 28.85 -1.04
N GLN A 432 9.53 29.37 -1.71
CA GLN A 432 9.27 29.04 -3.13
C GLN A 432 10.47 29.33 -4.04
N GLU A 433 11.26 30.37 -3.74
CA GLU A 433 12.47 30.69 -4.47
C GLU A 433 13.57 29.63 -4.27
N GLU A 434 13.77 29.14 -3.04
CA GLU A 434 14.74 28.08 -2.73
C GLU A 434 14.35 26.74 -3.36
N ILE A 435 13.06 26.40 -3.32
CA ILE A 435 12.50 25.22 -3.97
C ILE A 435 12.76 25.31 -5.48
N GLN A 436 12.41 26.43 -6.11
CA GLN A 436 12.62 26.65 -7.53
C GLN A 436 14.10 26.55 -7.92
N LYS A 437 15.01 27.17 -7.16
CA LYS A 437 16.47 27.07 -7.39
C LYS A 437 16.98 25.64 -7.27
N GLN A 438 16.47 24.84 -6.33
CA GLN A 438 16.86 23.44 -6.21
C GLN A 438 16.33 22.61 -7.40
N ARG A 439 15.11 22.86 -7.87
CA ARG A 439 14.57 22.22 -9.08
C ARG A 439 15.38 22.57 -10.33
N GLU A 440 15.78 23.83 -10.49
CA GLU A 440 16.68 24.28 -11.57
C GLU A 440 18.02 23.56 -11.49
N TYR A 441 18.62 23.47 -10.29
CA TYR A 441 19.86 22.73 -10.10
C TYR A 441 19.73 21.24 -10.46
N ILE A 442 18.62 20.58 -10.08
CA ILE A 442 18.35 19.19 -10.44
C ILE A 442 18.26 19.04 -11.96
N ARG A 443 17.50 19.90 -12.64
CA ARG A 443 17.36 19.90 -14.10
C ARG A 443 18.71 20.07 -14.81
N ASP A 444 19.53 21.01 -14.35
CA ASP A 444 20.73 21.42 -15.07
C ASP A 444 21.96 20.55 -14.76
N HIS A 445 22.00 19.92 -13.57
CA HIS A 445 23.18 19.19 -13.10
C HIS A 445 22.98 17.71 -12.83
N ILE A 446 21.74 17.20 -12.87
CA ILE A 446 21.42 15.80 -12.54
C ILE A 446 20.63 15.14 -13.66
N VAL A 447 19.55 15.77 -14.13
CA VAL A 447 18.68 15.21 -15.17
C VAL A 447 19.50 14.95 -16.45
N CYS A 448 19.41 13.73 -16.97
CA CYS A 448 20.09 13.27 -18.18
C CYS A 448 21.63 13.40 -18.17
N ARG A 449 22.25 13.60 -16.99
CA ARG A 449 23.72 13.68 -16.89
C ARG A 449 24.35 12.29 -17.02
N PRO A 450 25.46 12.14 -17.76
CA PRO A 450 26.19 10.87 -17.83
C PRO A 450 26.60 10.35 -16.45
N ASN A 451 26.56 9.03 -16.28
CA ASN A 451 26.65 8.41 -14.97
C ASN A 451 28.01 8.62 -14.30
N LEU A 452 29.10 8.53 -15.07
CA LEU A 452 30.46 8.80 -14.57
C LEU A 452 30.66 10.27 -14.16
N GLU A 453 30.02 11.20 -14.86
CA GLU A 453 30.13 12.62 -14.55
C GLU A 453 29.37 12.98 -13.28
N LEU A 454 28.18 12.38 -13.10
CA LEU A 454 27.37 12.57 -11.90
C LEU A 454 28.10 12.08 -10.64
N VAL A 455 28.74 10.91 -10.69
CA VAL A 455 29.46 10.32 -9.54
C VAL A 455 30.69 11.11 -9.13
N ARG A 456 31.29 11.86 -10.06
CA ARG A 456 32.43 12.74 -9.77
C ARG A 456 32.02 14.09 -9.18
N ASP A 457 30.72 14.37 -9.11
CA ASP A 457 30.18 15.61 -8.57
C ASP A 457 29.63 15.35 -7.17
N ASP A 458 30.45 15.60 -6.15
CA ASP A 458 30.10 15.36 -4.75
C ASP A 458 28.84 16.12 -4.32
N LYS A 459 28.61 17.32 -4.86
CA LYS A 459 27.45 18.13 -4.54
C LYS A 459 26.18 17.53 -5.13
N ALA A 460 26.23 17.11 -6.39
CA ALA A 460 25.11 16.42 -7.03
C ALA A 460 24.82 15.08 -6.35
N MET A 461 25.86 14.30 -6.01
CA MET A 461 25.72 13.02 -5.31
C MET A 461 25.17 13.16 -3.88
N ALA A 462 25.53 14.22 -3.16
CA ALA A 462 24.94 14.51 -1.85
C ALA A 462 23.43 14.74 -1.98
N LEU A 463 22.99 15.56 -2.94
CA LEU A 463 21.58 15.82 -3.18
C LEU A 463 20.83 14.55 -3.62
N VAL A 464 21.45 13.75 -4.49
CA VAL A 464 20.95 12.46 -4.99
C VAL A 464 20.60 11.49 -3.86
N ARG A 465 21.38 11.44 -2.78
CA ARG A 465 21.15 10.54 -1.62
C ARG A 465 19.96 10.96 -0.73
N GLU A 466 19.45 12.17 -0.91
CA GLU A 466 18.36 12.72 -0.10
C GLU A 466 17.01 12.77 -0.83
N MET A 467 16.98 12.36 -2.09
CA MET A 467 15.86 12.49 -3.02
C MET A 467 15.24 11.13 -3.37
N GLY A 468 13.95 11.15 -3.72
CA GLY A 468 13.23 9.96 -4.19
C GLY A 468 12.50 9.19 -3.10
N SER A 469 12.00 8.03 -3.51
CA SER A 469 11.44 7.01 -2.61
C SER A 469 12.52 6.39 -1.73
N ASP A 470 12.14 5.89 -0.55
CA ASP A 470 13.06 5.17 0.33
C ASP A 470 13.60 3.88 -0.31
N LEU A 471 12.77 3.18 -1.09
CA LEU A 471 13.09 1.90 -1.75
C LEU A 471 12.40 1.76 -3.12
N SER A 472 12.98 2.38 -4.15
CA SER A 472 12.70 2.13 -5.57
C SER A 472 11.23 2.22 -6.08
N ILE A 473 10.33 2.92 -5.40
CA ILE A 473 8.93 3.10 -5.84
C ILE A 473 8.53 4.58 -5.75
N ASN A 474 8.56 5.28 -6.89
CA ASN A 474 8.17 6.68 -6.94
C ASN A 474 6.65 6.82 -7.02
N ALA A 475 6.06 7.60 -6.13
CA ALA A 475 4.67 8.02 -6.21
C ALA A 475 4.58 9.50 -6.57
N PHE A 476 3.63 9.88 -7.42
CA PHE A 476 3.41 11.27 -7.83
C PHE A 476 1.98 11.47 -8.33
N ALA A 477 1.54 12.73 -8.39
CA ALA A 477 0.24 13.11 -8.92
C ALA A 477 0.38 14.21 -9.97
N CYS A 478 -0.49 14.18 -10.96
CA CYS A 478 -0.62 15.22 -11.98
C CYS A 478 -1.82 16.13 -11.70
N ASN A 479 -1.67 17.40 -12.06
CA ASN A 479 -2.76 18.36 -12.11
C ASN A 479 -2.58 19.25 -13.35
N PHE A 480 -3.52 20.16 -13.58
CA PHE A 480 -3.52 21.00 -14.76
C PHE A 480 -3.94 22.43 -14.46
N ARG A 481 -3.59 23.34 -15.36
CA ARG A 481 -4.09 24.71 -15.36
C ARG A 481 -5.31 24.82 -16.27
N LEU A 482 -6.31 25.56 -15.81
CA LEU A 482 -7.51 25.89 -16.57
C LEU A 482 -7.18 26.89 -17.68
N ALA A 483 -8.12 27.12 -18.61
CA ALA A 483 -7.94 28.04 -19.73
C ALA A 483 -7.61 29.50 -19.32
N ASN A 484 -7.95 29.89 -18.08
CA ASN A 484 -7.63 31.19 -17.50
C ASN A 484 -6.21 31.27 -16.88
N GLY A 485 -5.44 30.17 -16.92
CA GLY A 485 -4.10 30.05 -16.32
C GLY A 485 -4.07 29.68 -14.83
N GLU A 486 -5.23 29.64 -14.17
CA GLU A 486 -5.34 29.22 -12.78
C GLU A 486 -5.17 27.71 -12.63
N ILE A 487 -4.67 27.28 -11.49
CA ILE A 487 -4.53 25.84 -11.18
C ILE A 487 -5.93 25.27 -10.91
N ASN A 488 -6.23 24.09 -11.46
CA ASN A 488 -7.42 23.34 -11.07
C ASN A 488 -7.38 23.03 -9.57
N GLN A 489 -8.40 23.46 -8.84
CA GLN A 489 -8.53 23.21 -7.40
C GLN A 489 -9.41 21.99 -7.07
N ASP A 490 -10.09 21.39 -8.05
CA ASP A 490 -11.01 20.27 -7.83
C ASP A 490 -10.26 18.93 -7.81
N VAL A 491 -10.31 18.24 -6.67
CA VAL A 491 -9.69 16.91 -6.48
C VAL A 491 -10.26 15.90 -7.47
N VAL A 492 -11.56 15.94 -7.77
CA VAL A 492 -12.21 14.98 -8.69
C VAL A 492 -11.69 15.15 -10.12
N GLU A 493 -11.41 16.38 -10.55
CA GLU A 493 -10.87 16.65 -11.88
C GLU A 493 -9.38 16.30 -11.98
N SER A 494 -8.61 16.47 -10.89
CA SER A 494 -7.25 15.95 -10.81
C SER A 494 -7.24 14.41 -10.84
N ASN A 495 -8.14 13.76 -10.09
CA ASN A 495 -8.29 12.31 -10.12
C ASN A 495 -8.64 11.83 -11.53
N TYR A 496 -9.58 12.49 -12.20
CA TYR A 496 -9.94 12.18 -13.58
C TYR A 496 -8.71 12.22 -14.50
N LEU A 497 -7.86 13.25 -14.41
CA LEU A 497 -6.62 13.32 -15.19
C LEU A 497 -5.69 12.13 -14.89
N ASN A 498 -5.40 11.85 -13.61
CA ASN A 498 -4.48 10.77 -13.23
C ASN A 498 -5.02 9.39 -13.65
N THR A 499 -6.30 9.11 -13.44
CA THR A 499 -6.94 7.86 -13.90
C THR A 499 -6.85 7.71 -15.41
N ARG A 500 -7.09 8.79 -16.17
CA ARG A 500 -7.02 8.77 -17.63
C ARG A 500 -5.59 8.53 -18.14
N ILE A 501 -4.59 9.17 -17.53
CA ILE A 501 -3.17 8.90 -17.82
C ILE A 501 -2.85 7.42 -17.53
N TYR A 502 -3.28 6.90 -16.38
CA TYR A 502 -3.10 5.49 -16.03
C TYR A 502 -3.73 4.57 -17.06
N GLU A 503 -5.00 4.76 -17.46
CA GLU A 503 -5.66 3.94 -18.49
C GLU A 503 -4.90 3.97 -19.84
N ARG A 504 -4.33 5.12 -20.20
CA ARG A 504 -3.53 5.27 -21.42
C ARG A 504 -2.18 4.56 -21.33
N LEU A 505 -1.62 4.42 -20.14
CA LEU A 505 -0.29 3.87 -19.86
C LEU A 505 -0.36 2.54 -19.07
N SER A 506 -1.47 1.83 -19.19
CA SER A 506 -1.65 0.50 -18.60
C SER A 506 -2.57 -0.34 -19.49
N VAL A 507 -2.63 -1.63 -19.18
CA VAL A 507 -3.54 -2.60 -19.80
C VAL A 507 -4.54 -2.99 -18.72
N THR A 508 -5.78 -2.53 -18.90
CA THR A 508 -6.87 -2.72 -17.93
C THR A 508 -8.03 -3.51 -18.52
N LYS A 509 -8.09 -3.62 -19.84
CA LYS A 509 -9.15 -4.26 -20.61
C LYS A 509 -8.57 -5.26 -21.61
N ILE A 510 -9.36 -6.26 -21.98
CA ILE A 510 -8.94 -7.29 -22.95
C ILE A 510 -8.69 -6.68 -24.34
N GLU A 511 -9.39 -5.59 -24.66
CA GLU A 511 -9.28 -4.89 -25.95
C GLU A 511 -8.07 -3.94 -26.02
N ASP A 512 -7.36 -3.72 -24.91
CA ASP A 512 -6.17 -2.87 -24.90
C ASP A 512 -5.03 -3.55 -25.67
N ASN A 513 -4.47 -2.83 -26.65
CA ASN A 513 -3.30 -3.29 -27.38
C ASN A 513 -2.02 -2.83 -26.69
N ILE A 514 -1.17 -3.79 -26.29
CA ILE A 514 0.10 -3.53 -25.59
C ILE A 514 1.07 -2.69 -26.41
N PHE A 515 1.01 -2.77 -27.75
CA PHE A 515 1.94 -2.07 -28.64
C PHE A 515 1.62 -0.58 -28.80
N ASP A 516 0.44 -0.16 -28.35
CA ASP A 516 0.04 1.26 -28.38
C ASP A 516 0.45 2.00 -27.09
N LYS A 517 1.07 1.28 -26.13
CA LYS A 517 1.47 1.80 -24.82
C LYS A 517 2.98 2.11 -24.85
N PRO A 518 3.41 3.38 -24.78
CA PRO A 518 4.84 3.71 -24.83
C PRO A 518 5.58 3.35 -23.52
N LEU A 519 4.85 3.34 -22.39
CA LEU A 519 5.35 2.89 -21.10
C LEU A 519 4.21 2.31 -20.25
N PHE A 520 4.59 1.65 -19.17
CA PHE A 520 3.65 1.10 -18.19
C PHE A 520 3.80 1.81 -16.85
N ILE A 521 2.67 2.26 -16.29
CA ILE A 521 2.60 2.88 -14.97
C ILE A 521 1.52 2.20 -14.12
N MET A 522 1.71 2.24 -12.80
CA MET A 522 0.71 1.81 -11.83
C MET A 522 -0.07 3.02 -11.31
N SER A 523 -1.19 2.78 -10.66
CA SER A 523 -1.98 3.81 -9.99
C SER A 523 -2.61 3.24 -8.74
N THR A 524 -2.85 4.11 -7.76
CA THR A 524 -3.50 3.76 -6.50
C THR A 524 -4.23 4.98 -5.94
N SER A 525 -5.14 4.73 -5.00
CA SER A 525 -5.92 5.78 -4.34
C SER A 525 -5.38 6.05 -2.95
N MET A 526 -4.99 7.30 -2.68
CA MET A 526 -4.66 7.77 -1.34
C MET A 526 -5.94 8.11 -0.58
N GLU A 527 -6.51 7.10 0.07
CA GLU A 527 -7.69 7.24 0.92
C GLU A 527 -7.46 8.29 2.02
N GLN A 528 -8.30 9.33 2.06
CA GLN A 528 -8.17 10.44 3.01
C GLN A 528 -8.17 9.95 4.46
N LYS A 529 -8.96 8.92 4.76
CA LYS A 529 -9.07 8.32 6.09
C LYS A 529 -7.79 7.62 6.54
N VAL A 530 -7.01 7.07 5.61
CA VAL A 530 -5.81 6.27 5.88
C VAL A 530 -4.56 7.14 5.89
N TYR A 531 -4.42 7.98 4.86
CA TYR A 531 -3.21 8.80 4.66
C TYR A 531 -3.26 10.15 5.37
N ASP A 532 -4.45 10.66 5.66
CA ASP A 532 -4.72 11.92 6.36
C ASP A 532 -3.71 13.05 6.06
N VAL A 533 -2.75 13.29 6.97
CA VAL A 533 -1.72 14.34 6.84
C VAL A 533 -0.85 14.20 5.59
N CYS A 534 -0.57 12.97 5.15
CA CYS A 534 0.17 12.69 3.92
C CYS A 534 -0.63 13.09 2.68
N CYS A 535 -1.90 12.69 2.60
CA CYS A 535 -2.79 13.05 1.48
C CYS A 535 -3.04 14.56 1.44
N ASN A 536 -3.29 15.18 2.60
CA ASN A 536 -3.47 16.63 2.74
C ASN A 536 -2.21 17.39 2.29
N ASN A 537 -1.02 16.90 2.64
CA ASN A 537 0.24 17.50 2.21
C ASN A 537 0.39 17.45 0.69
N LEU A 538 0.12 16.30 0.06
CA LEU A 538 0.24 16.14 -1.39
C LEU A 538 -0.79 17.00 -2.13
N LYS A 539 -2.06 17.00 -1.71
CA LYS A 539 -3.11 17.87 -2.28
C LYS A 539 -2.74 19.35 -2.24
N ARG A 540 -2.25 19.83 -1.09
CA ARG A 540 -1.79 21.22 -0.93
C ARG A 540 -0.68 21.56 -1.91
N ARG A 541 0.30 20.66 -2.10
CA ARG A 541 1.42 20.86 -3.05
C ARG A 541 0.96 20.79 -4.51
N LEU A 542 -0.03 19.94 -4.79
CA LEU A 542 -0.69 19.79 -6.10
C LEU A 542 -1.61 20.96 -6.46
N GLY A 543 -2.00 21.77 -5.46
CA GLY A 543 -2.87 22.92 -5.63
C GLY A 543 -4.36 22.59 -5.65
N VAL A 544 -4.75 21.38 -5.22
CA VAL A 544 -6.15 20.95 -5.09
C VAL A 544 -6.66 21.10 -3.65
N VAL A 545 -7.96 21.35 -3.51
CA VAL A 545 -8.61 21.58 -2.22
C VAL A 545 -9.83 20.67 -2.10
N GLY A 546 -9.85 19.86 -1.05
CA GLY A 546 -10.96 18.98 -0.75
C GLY A 546 -10.54 17.75 0.05
N ASP A 547 -11.52 17.07 0.62
CA ASP A 547 -11.33 15.93 1.51
C ASP A 547 -11.66 14.58 0.83
N GLN A 548 -11.82 14.57 -0.49
CA GLN A 548 -12.00 13.37 -1.30
C GLN A 548 -10.69 12.59 -1.38
N ASP A 549 -10.72 11.29 -1.67
CA ASP A 549 -9.50 10.52 -1.90
C ASP A 549 -8.73 11.07 -3.12
N LEU A 550 -7.41 10.90 -3.15
CA LEU A 550 -6.55 11.40 -4.23
C LEU A 550 -5.98 10.22 -5.04
N GLU A 551 -6.27 10.19 -6.33
CA GLU A 551 -5.67 9.21 -7.25
C GLU A 551 -4.24 9.63 -7.61
N ILE A 552 -3.29 8.72 -7.39
CA ILE A 552 -1.87 8.94 -7.67
C ILE A 552 -1.35 7.91 -8.67
N LEU A 553 -0.25 8.27 -9.32
CA LEU A 553 0.50 7.42 -10.22
C LEU A 553 1.74 6.86 -9.50
N VAL A 554 2.05 5.60 -9.77
CA VAL A 554 3.10 4.84 -9.11
C VAL A 554 4.06 4.26 -10.14
N ASN A 555 5.33 4.57 -9.99
CA ASN A 555 6.45 4.12 -10.81
C ASN A 555 7.38 3.25 -9.96
N CYS A 556 7.07 1.94 -9.93
CA CYS A 556 7.93 0.91 -9.35
C CYS A 556 9.09 0.61 -10.31
N VAL A 557 10.33 0.81 -9.87
CA VAL A 557 11.50 0.69 -10.75
C VAL A 557 12.37 -0.48 -10.34
N MET A 558 12.40 -1.49 -11.21
CA MET A 558 13.13 -2.74 -10.98
C MET A 558 14.09 -3.09 -12.10
N SER A 559 14.06 -2.36 -13.22
CA SER A 559 14.96 -2.65 -14.31
C SER A 559 16.40 -2.36 -13.87
N PRO A 560 17.31 -3.36 -13.96
CA PRO A 560 18.74 -3.14 -13.71
C PRO A 560 19.43 -2.58 -14.97
N PHE A 561 18.72 -2.46 -16.09
CA PHE A 561 19.32 -2.02 -17.34
C PHE A 561 19.70 -0.53 -17.24
N PRO A 562 20.90 -0.15 -17.70
CA PRO A 562 21.38 1.21 -17.51
C PRO A 562 20.48 2.22 -18.21
N THR A 563 20.58 3.47 -17.80
CA THR A 563 20.01 4.67 -18.46
C THR A 563 20.60 4.96 -19.84
N VAL A 564 20.99 3.92 -20.58
CA VAL A 564 21.70 4.00 -21.87
C VAL A 564 20.90 4.89 -22.83
N SER A 565 21.59 5.75 -23.56
CA SER A 565 21.00 6.56 -24.64
C SER A 565 19.81 7.45 -24.24
N ASN A 566 19.78 8.00 -23.02
CA ASN A 566 18.70 8.85 -22.52
C ASN A 566 17.33 8.14 -22.44
N PHE A 567 17.30 6.82 -22.21
CA PHE A 567 16.04 6.07 -22.10
C PHE A 567 15.05 6.70 -21.09
N THR A 568 15.53 7.11 -19.91
CA THR A 568 14.68 7.77 -18.89
C THR A 568 14.04 9.06 -19.39
N LYS A 569 14.74 9.81 -20.25
CA LYS A 569 14.19 11.00 -20.89
C LYS A 569 13.11 10.64 -21.89
N SER A 570 13.34 9.63 -22.74
CA SER A 570 12.32 9.16 -23.69
C SER A 570 11.04 8.76 -22.97
N VAL A 571 11.16 7.99 -21.89
CA VAL A 571 10.00 7.60 -21.05
C VAL A 571 9.30 8.83 -20.47
N ALA A 572 10.06 9.83 -20.00
CA ALA A 572 9.49 11.07 -19.48
C ALA A 572 8.79 11.91 -20.56
N ASP A 573 9.36 12.00 -21.76
CA ASP A 573 8.80 12.73 -22.91
C ASP A 573 7.51 12.05 -23.42
N ASP A 574 7.50 10.71 -23.50
CA ASP A 574 6.31 9.93 -23.87
C ASP A 574 5.19 10.10 -22.83
N PHE A 575 5.53 10.03 -21.54
CA PHE A 575 4.58 10.31 -20.45
C PHE A 575 3.98 11.72 -20.59
N LYS A 576 4.84 12.73 -20.80
CA LYS A 576 4.43 14.13 -20.92
C LYS A 576 3.48 14.34 -22.11
N THR A 577 3.75 13.69 -23.23
CA THR A 577 2.88 13.74 -24.42
C THR A 577 1.48 13.23 -24.10
N ILE A 578 1.36 12.06 -23.46
CA ILE A 578 0.07 11.49 -23.05
C ILE A 578 -0.63 12.37 -22.02
N ALA A 579 0.11 12.94 -21.06
CA ALA A 579 -0.45 13.86 -20.08
C ALA A 579 -1.08 15.10 -20.74
N HIS A 580 -0.42 15.69 -21.75
CA HIS A 580 -0.99 16.82 -22.50
C HIS A 580 -2.27 16.45 -23.25
N GLU A 581 -2.30 15.30 -23.94
CA GLU A 581 -3.51 14.83 -24.64
C GLU A 581 -4.71 14.66 -23.69
N GLU A 582 -4.49 14.15 -22.48
CA GLU A 582 -5.56 13.99 -21.50
C GLU A 582 -5.90 15.33 -20.79
N ILE A 583 -4.96 16.28 -20.70
CA ILE A 583 -5.25 17.66 -20.27
C ILE A 583 -6.19 18.36 -21.26
N GLU A 584 -6.03 18.19 -22.57
CA GLU A 584 -6.97 18.77 -23.56
C GLU A 584 -8.40 18.32 -23.30
N ARG A 585 -8.58 17.04 -22.93
CA ARG A 585 -9.90 16.50 -22.53
C ARG A 585 -10.39 17.12 -21.22
N CYS A 586 -9.51 17.30 -20.23
CA CYS A 586 -9.86 17.95 -18.97
C CYS A 586 -10.25 19.42 -19.18
N LEU A 587 -9.58 20.14 -20.08
CA LEU A 587 -9.91 21.51 -20.46
C LEU A 587 -11.28 21.56 -21.13
N PHE A 588 -11.57 20.68 -22.10
CA PHE A 588 -12.90 20.57 -22.70
C PHE A 588 -13.98 20.30 -21.65
N ARG A 589 -13.70 19.40 -20.70
CA ARG A 589 -14.60 19.02 -19.61
C ARG A 589 -14.94 20.17 -18.66
N ASN A 590 -13.98 21.07 -18.42
CA ASN A 590 -14.06 22.10 -17.38
C ASN A 590 -14.20 23.54 -17.92
N THR A 591 -14.32 23.71 -19.24
CA THR A 591 -14.52 25.04 -19.85
C THR A 591 -16.00 25.28 -20.12
N VAL A 592 -16.54 26.38 -19.61
CA VAL A 592 -17.91 26.80 -19.94
C VAL A 592 -17.92 27.44 -21.33
N THR A 593 -18.65 26.83 -22.26
CA THR A 593 -18.78 27.30 -23.66
C THR A 593 -20.24 27.57 -24.02
N GLU A 594 -20.47 28.07 -25.24
CA GLU A 594 -21.79 28.01 -25.84
C GLU A 594 -22.15 26.56 -26.19
N ASP A 595 -23.42 26.18 -26.00
CA ASP A 595 -23.91 24.81 -26.18
C ASP A 595 -25.42 24.74 -26.47
N ASP A 596 -25.90 23.57 -26.93
CA ASP A 596 -27.32 23.30 -27.26
C ASP A 596 -28.12 22.79 -26.04
N PHE A 597 -28.46 23.71 -25.13
CA PHE A 597 -29.18 23.36 -23.91
C PHE A 597 -30.57 22.76 -24.19
N ARG A 598 -30.84 21.59 -23.58
CA ARG A 598 -32.13 20.89 -23.64
C ARG A 598 -32.70 20.70 -22.24
N PHE A 599 -33.94 21.11 -22.07
CA PHE A 599 -34.66 21.00 -20.81
C PHE A 599 -35.86 20.07 -20.94
N ILE A 600 -36.06 19.18 -19.97
CA ILE A 600 -37.30 18.40 -19.86
C ILE A 600 -38.45 19.36 -19.59
N LEU A 601 -39.49 19.30 -20.42
CA LEU A 601 -40.71 20.08 -20.28
C LEU A 601 -41.73 19.36 -19.38
N GLN A 602 -42.00 19.96 -18.22
CA GLN A 602 -42.97 19.48 -17.23
C GLN A 602 -44.15 20.44 -17.09
N GLY A 603 -45.33 19.91 -16.74
CA GLY A 603 -46.54 20.68 -16.49
C GLY A 603 -47.32 21.06 -17.76
N THR A 604 -48.63 20.77 -17.78
CA THR A 604 -49.54 21.11 -18.90
C THR A 604 -50.21 22.47 -18.72
N ASP A 605 -50.41 22.89 -17.47
CA ASP A 605 -51.06 24.17 -17.15
C ASP A 605 -50.04 25.29 -17.08
N LYS A 606 -48.93 25.04 -16.37
CA LYS A 606 -47.78 25.94 -16.28
C LYS A 606 -46.50 25.17 -16.63
N PRO A 607 -45.70 25.66 -17.59
CA PRO A 607 -44.50 24.95 -18.02
C PRO A 607 -43.34 25.17 -17.05
N TYR A 608 -42.63 24.08 -16.77
CA TYR A 608 -41.36 24.06 -16.06
C TYR A 608 -40.31 23.36 -16.92
N LEU A 609 -39.10 23.90 -16.91
CA LEU A 609 -37.96 23.41 -17.67
C LEU A 609 -36.92 22.87 -16.68
N THR A 610 -36.66 21.57 -16.73
CA THR A 610 -35.64 20.92 -15.89
C THR A 610 -34.44 20.55 -16.73
N LEU A 611 -33.25 21.06 -16.39
CA LEU A 611 -32.00 20.68 -17.05
C LEU A 611 -31.65 19.24 -16.68
N LEU A 612 -31.12 18.47 -17.63
CA LEU A 612 -30.48 17.20 -17.34
C LEU A 612 -29.04 17.45 -16.88
N PRO A 613 -28.74 17.30 -15.58
CA PRO A 613 -27.39 17.57 -15.09
C PRO A 613 -26.40 16.54 -15.65
N MET A 614 -25.18 16.99 -15.93
CA MET A 614 -24.05 16.13 -16.24
C MET A 614 -22.88 16.48 -15.34
N PHE A 615 -22.39 15.52 -14.56
CA PHE A 615 -21.19 15.71 -13.73
C PHE A 615 -19.92 15.92 -14.56
N ASN A 616 -19.94 15.47 -15.82
CA ASN A 616 -18.77 15.44 -16.68
C ASN A 616 -18.62 16.61 -17.64
N MET A 617 -19.44 17.65 -17.56
CA MET A 617 -19.33 18.80 -18.44
C MET A 617 -19.69 20.05 -17.66
N ALA A 618 -18.78 21.01 -17.55
CA ALA A 618 -18.98 22.25 -16.79
C ALA A 618 -20.29 22.97 -17.18
N ASN A 619 -20.66 22.97 -18.46
CA ASN A 619 -21.91 23.54 -18.98
C ASN A 619 -23.17 23.01 -18.26
N TYR A 620 -23.14 21.78 -17.74
CA TYR A 620 -24.30 21.06 -17.22
C TYR A 620 -24.14 20.65 -15.75
N ARG A 621 -23.13 21.16 -15.02
CA ARG A 621 -22.93 20.87 -13.59
C ARG A 621 -23.87 21.67 -12.67
N HIS A 622 -25.15 21.68 -13.03
CA HIS A 622 -26.21 22.37 -12.29
C HIS A 622 -27.45 21.50 -12.18
N GLN A 623 -28.00 21.40 -10.97
CA GLN A 623 -29.39 21.00 -10.78
C GLN A 623 -30.28 22.23 -11.00
N LEU A 624 -30.74 22.42 -12.24
CA LEU A 624 -31.47 23.61 -12.67
C LEU A 624 -32.94 23.32 -13.00
N ILE A 625 -33.85 24.07 -12.38
CA ILE A 625 -35.30 24.05 -12.65
C ILE A 625 -35.76 25.49 -12.87
N LEU A 626 -36.43 25.73 -14.00
CA LEU A 626 -36.96 27.03 -14.40
C LEU A 626 -38.49 26.96 -14.51
N SER A 627 -39.17 28.05 -14.19
CA SER A 627 -40.52 28.33 -14.70
C SER A 627 -40.45 29.34 -15.82
N CYS A 628 -41.35 29.26 -16.79
CA CYS A 628 -41.36 30.15 -17.94
C CYS A 628 -42.75 30.32 -18.55
N GLU A 629 -42.83 31.08 -19.64
CA GLU A 629 -43.97 31.19 -20.53
C GLU A 629 -43.61 30.69 -21.92
N ILE A 630 -44.44 29.78 -22.45
CA ILE A 630 -44.36 29.23 -23.80
C ILE A 630 -45.61 29.66 -24.56
N PRO A 631 -45.51 30.08 -25.84
CA PRO A 631 -46.67 30.51 -26.63
C PRO A 631 -47.80 29.48 -26.63
N ALA A 632 -49.04 29.95 -26.51
CA ALA A 632 -50.23 29.09 -26.37
C ALA A 632 -50.34 28.04 -27.49
N ASN A 633 -50.07 28.44 -28.74
CA ASN A 633 -50.10 27.52 -29.89
C ASN A 633 -49.09 26.37 -29.77
N VAL A 634 -47.93 26.59 -29.13
CA VAL A 634 -46.92 25.55 -28.89
C VAL A 634 -47.34 24.66 -27.71
N MET A 635 -47.90 25.26 -26.65
CA MET A 635 -48.44 24.51 -25.52
C MET A 635 -49.62 23.61 -25.92
N ASP A 636 -50.45 24.03 -26.87
CA ASP A 636 -51.55 23.20 -27.38
C ASP A 636 -51.04 21.98 -28.15
N ILE A 637 -49.98 22.15 -28.94
CA ILE A 637 -49.28 21.03 -29.60
C ILE A 637 -48.71 20.07 -28.54
N TYR A 638 -47.99 20.59 -27.55
CA TYR A 638 -47.43 19.79 -26.46
C TYR A 638 -48.52 19.00 -25.70
N ARG A 639 -49.64 19.65 -25.34
CA ARG A 639 -50.76 18.99 -24.65
C ARG A 639 -51.37 17.89 -25.49
N ALA A 640 -51.60 18.13 -26.79
CA ALA A 640 -52.15 17.14 -27.70
C ALA A 640 -51.23 15.91 -27.84
N GLU A 641 -49.93 16.12 -27.98
CA GLU A 641 -48.96 15.03 -28.11
C GLU A 641 -48.73 14.29 -26.79
N ARG A 642 -48.70 15.01 -25.65
CA ARG A 642 -48.66 14.42 -24.31
C ARG A 642 -49.88 13.56 -24.01
N ALA A 643 -51.07 13.97 -24.46
CA ALA A 643 -52.29 13.18 -24.30
C ALA A 643 -52.25 11.88 -25.10
N LYS A 644 -51.62 11.88 -26.28
CA LYS A 644 -51.43 10.67 -27.10
C LYS A 644 -50.43 9.70 -26.48
N ASP A 645 -49.40 10.22 -25.80
CA ASP A 645 -48.36 9.43 -25.16
C ASP A 645 -47.93 10.05 -23.82
N PRO A 646 -48.62 9.71 -22.72
CA PRO A 646 -48.30 10.25 -21.40
C PRO A 646 -46.90 9.90 -20.90
N SER A 647 -46.32 8.81 -21.42
CA SER A 647 -45.00 8.31 -21.04
C SER A 647 -43.84 8.99 -21.76
N ALA A 648 -44.13 9.72 -22.84
CA ALA A 648 -43.12 10.42 -23.62
C ALA A 648 -42.33 11.43 -22.78
N THR A 649 -41.09 11.71 -23.15
CA THR A 649 -40.35 12.86 -22.61
C THR A 649 -40.28 13.93 -23.69
N PHE A 650 -40.70 15.15 -23.37
CA PHE A 650 -40.60 16.29 -24.27
C PHE A 650 -39.52 17.22 -23.80
N PHE A 651 -38.80 17.81 -24.75
CA PHE A 651 -37.71 18.74 -24.50
C PHE A 651 -38.00 20.08 -25.13
N VAL A 652 -37.66 21.14 -24.39
CA VAL A 652 -37.49 22.49 -24.94
C VAL A 652 -35.99 22.71 -25.06
N GLY A 653 -35.50 22.82 -26.29
CA GLY A 653 -34.10 23.05 -26.61
C GLY A 653 -33.85 24.44 -27.16
N THR A 654 -32.63 24.97 -27.05
CA THR A 654 -32.21 26.20 -27.73
C THR A 654 -32.07 25.96 -29.23
N THR A 655 -32.37 26.94 -30.08
CA THR A 655 -32.25 26.79 -31.54
C THR A 655 -30.82 26.86 -32.08
N LYS A 656 -29.89 27.31 -31.25
CA LYS A 656 -28.46 27.47 -31.53
C LYS A 656 -27.70 27.33 -30.22
N ASP A 657 -26.38 27.19 -30.35
CA ASP A 657 -25.48 27.20 -29.21
C ASP A 657 -25.53 28.56 -28.52
N VAL A 658 -25.72 28.55 -27.20
CA VAL A 658 -25.77 29.76 -26.36
C VAL A 658 -25.10 29.47 -25.02
N LYS A 659 -24.73 30.51 -24.28
CA LYS A 659 -24.36 30.36 -22.86
C LYS A 659 -25.59 30.19 -22.00
N LEU A 660 -25.48 29.40 -20.92
CA LEU A 660 -26.55 29.22 -19.95
C LEU A 660 -27.05 30.55 -19.38
N ASP A 661 -26.14 31.48 -19.08
CA ASP A 661 -26.48 32.82 -18.57
C ASP A 661 -27.44 33.59 -19.50
N SER A 662 -27.32 33.39 -20.82
CA SER A 662 -28.20 34.03 -21.80
C SER A 662 -29.63 33.49 -21.73
N ILE A 663 -29.81 32.22 -21.33
CA ILE A 663 -31.12 31.61 -21.07
C ILE A 663 -31.70 32.19 -19.77
N LEU A 664 -30.87 32.29 -18.73
CA LEU A 664 -31.25 32.81 -17.42
C LEU A 664 -31.57 34.31 -17.43
N ALA A 665 -31.12 35.05 -18.44
CA ALA A 665 -31.39 36.48 -18.63
C ALA A 665 -32.88 36.83 -18.96
N GLY A 666 -33.74 35.83 -19.19
CA GLY A 666 -35.20 36.01 -19.15
C GLY A 666 -35.97 35.56 -20.39
N SER A 667 -35.32 35.36 -21.54
CA SER A 667 -35.95 34.80 -22.73
C SER A 667 -34.95 34.21 -23.72
N PHE A 668 -35.34 33.17 -24.47
CA PHE A 668 -34.50 32.56 -25.49
C PHE A 668 -35.33 31.96 -26.64
N ASP A 669 -34.70 31.82 -27.81
CA ASP A 669 -35.30 31.15 -28.97
C ASP A 669 -35.19 29.64 -28.82
N ALA A 670 -36.31 28.95 -29.00
CA ALA A 670 -36.46 27.56 -28.62
C ALA A 670 -37.13 26.69 -29.70
N MET A 671 -36.97 25.39 -29.51
CA MET A 671 -37.64 24.32 -30.24
C MET A 671 -38.25 23.30 -29.28
N LEU A 672 -39.30 22.61 -29.73
CA LEU A 672 -40.00 21.56 -28.99
C LEU A 672 -39.78 20.21 -29.68
N GLU A 673 -39.20 19.26 -28.96
CA GLU A 673 -38.84 17.92 -29.47
C GLU A 673 -39.39 16.81 -28.56
N LYS A 674 -39.63 15.62 -29.11
CA LYS A 674 -40.01 14.41 -28.35
C LYS A 674 -38.85 13.41 -28.31
N GLY A 675 -38.35 13.12 -27.11
CA GLY A 675 -37.23 12.22 -26.88
C GLY A 675 -35.86 12.92 -26.94
N LEU A 676 -34.84 12.23 -26.44
CA LEU A 676 -33.45 12.66 -26.56
C LEU A 676 -32.88 12.24 -27.92
N PRO A 677 -31.95 13.01 -28.50
CA PRO A 677 -31.18 12.56 -29.64
C PRO A 677 -30.31 11.37 -29.24
N VAL A 678 -30.47 10.25 -29.93
CA VAL A 678 -29.67 9.05 -29.72
C VAL A 678 -28.64 8.97 -30.84
N LYS A 679 -27.36 8.74 -30.46
CA LYS A 679 -26.27 8.61 -31.43
C LYS A 679 -26.60 7.50 -32.43
N ASN A 680 -26.40 7.79 -33.73
CA ASN A 680 -26.72 6.89 -34.85
C ASN A 680 -28.22 6.58 -35.05
N GLN A 681 -29.13 7.37 -34.47
CA GLN A 681 -30.56 7.32 -34.78
C GLN A 681 -31.04 8.63 -35.42
N PRO A 682 -32.17 8.63 -36.15
CA PRO A 682 -32.78 9.85 -36.65
C PRO A 682 -33.04 10.86 -35.53
N ALA A 683 -32.95 12.15 -35.86
CA ALA A 683 -33.23 13.22 -34.91
C ALA A 683 -34.66 13.08 -34.33
N PRO A 684 -34.85 13.43 -33.04
CA PRO A 684 -36.15 13.33 -32.40
C PRO A 684 -37.20 14.16 -33.17
N PRO A 685 -38.47 13.72 -33.22
CA PRO A 685 -39.53 14.47 -33.87
C PRO A 685 -39.64 15.89 -33.31
N ARG A 686 -39.52 16.88 -34.19
CA ARG A 686 -39.64 18.30 -33.85
C ARG A 686 -41.04 18.79 -34.15
N TYR A 687 -41.70 19.32 -33.14
CA TYR A 687 -43.11 19.74 -33.19
C TYR A 687 -43.28 21.26 -33.36
N ALA A 688 -42.30 22.04 -32.89
CA ALA A 688 -42.24 23.48 -33.10
C ALA A 688 -40.78 23.95 -33.09
N SER A 689 -40.48 25.02 -33.81
CA SER A 689 -39.16 25.67 -33.80
C SER A 689 -39.30 27.18 -33.91
N ASN A 690 -38.25 27.91 -33.50
CA ASN A 690 -38.16 29.38 -33.59
C ASN A 690 -39.29 30.10 -32.84
N PHE A 691 -39.79 29.52 -31.75
CA PHE A 691 -40.68 30.21 -30.82
C PHE A 691 -39.87 30.77 -29.65
N LYS A 692 -40.38 31.81 -29.02
CA LYS A 692 -39.69 32.47 -27.91
C LYS A 692 -40.22 31.98 -26.57
N VAL A 693 -39.33 31.42 -25.75
CA VAL A 693 -39.60 31.21 -24.32
C VAL A 693 -39.36 32.53 -23.61
N THR A 694 -40.28 32.95 -22.75
CA THR A 694 -40.21 34.24 -22.04
C THR A 694 -40.49 34.07 -20.56
N ASN A 695 -40.32 35.14 -19.77
CA ASN A 695 -40.56 35.15 -18.32
C ASN A 695 -39.84 34.02 -17.58
N VAL A 696 -38.60 33.71 -18.00
CA VAL A 696 -37.78 32.66 -17.39
C VAL A 696 -37.43 33.07 -15.96
N LYS A 697 -37.80 32.24 -14.99
CA LYS A 697 -37.49 32.40 -13.57
C LYS A 697 -36.87 31.13 -13.02
N VAL A 698 -35.73 31.27 -12.35
CA VAL A 698 -35.05 30.18 -11.67
C VAL A 698 -35.83 29.78 -10.42
N LEU A 699 -36.23 28.52 -10.34
CA LEU A 699 -36.83 27.93 -9.13
C LEU A 699 -35.81 27.19 -8.29
N LYS A 700 -34.86 26.53 -8.96
CA LYS A 700 -33.70 25.89 -8.34
C LYS A 700 -32.52 26.03 -9.28
N ASP A 701 -31.39 26.45 -8.75
CA ASP A 701 -30.09 26.38 -9.40
C ASP A 701 -29.10 26.03 -8.30
N SER A 702 -28.66 24.77 -8.31
CA SER A 702 -27.70 24.26 -7.33
C SER A 702 -26.51 23.69 -8.10
N PRO A 703 -25.30 24.22 -7.91
CA PRO A 703 -24.12 23.65 -8.54
C PRO A 703 -23.89 22.23 -8.01
N ILE A 704 -23.41 21.35 -8.88
CA ILE A 704 -23.09 19.96 -8.54
C ILE A 704 -21.60 19.65 -8.78
N ASP A 705 -20.75 20.67 -8.80
CA ASP A 705 -19.30 20.49 -8.68
C ASP A 705 -18.97 19.81 -7.35
N SER A 706 -17.87 19.05 -7.33
CA SER A 706 -17.52 18.18 -6.19
C SER A 706 -17.46 18.92 -4.86
N LYS A 707 -17.01 20.19 -4.85
CA LYS A 707 -16.90 21.05 -3.67
C LYS A 707 -18.24 21.42 -3.02
N TYR A 708 -19.36 21.23 -3.72
CA TYR A 708 -20.70 21.52 -3.23
C TYR A 708 -21.50 20.25 -2.89
N LEU A 709 -20.94 19.07 -3.15
CA LEU A 709 -21.61 17.80 -2.90
C LEU A 709 -21.31 17.29 -1.48
N ASP A 710 -22.31 16.66 -0.86
CA ASP A 710 -22.12 15.93 0.38
C ASP A 710 -21.25 14.69 0.15
N ARG A 711 -20.48 14.30 1.17
CA ARG A 711 -19.59 13.12 1.09
C ARG A 711 -20.34 11.79 1.16
N ALA A 712 -21.45 11.77 1.89
CA ALA A 712 -22.25 10.58 2.08
C ALA A 712 -23.58 10.77 1.36
N PHE A 713 -24.08 9.68 0.78
CA PHE A 713 -25.48 9.64 0.39
C PHE A 713 -26.35 9.82 1.65
N PRO A 714 -27.52 10.48 1.53
CA PRO A 714 -28.42 10.63 2.67
C PRO A 714 -28.87 9.26 3.20
N ASP A 715 -28.91 9.11 4.53
CA ASP A 715 -29.31 7.88 5.23
C ASP A 715 -30.81 7.53 5.07
N TYR A 716 -31.55 8.28 4.24
CA TYR A 716 -32.96 8.07 3.95
C TYR A 716 -33.25 8.29 2.46
N ILE A 717 -34.25 7.57 1.94
CA ILE A 717 -34.85 7.87 0.63
C ILE A 717 -35.58 9.20 0.78
N SER A 718 -35.02 10.27 0.23
CA SER A 718 -35.69 11.57 0.17
C SER A 718 -37.08 11.40 -0.45
N PRO A 719 -38.17 11.87 0.19
CA PRO A 719 -39.46 11.92 -0.50
C PRO A 719 -39.29 12.84 -1.73
N PRO A 720 -40.01 12.58 -2.84
CA PRO A 720 -39.98 13.47 -3.98
C PRO A 720 -40.32 14.88 -3.51
N ILE A 721 -39.55 15.87 -4.00
CA ILE A 721 -39.74 17.30 -3.70
C ILE A 721 -41.23 17.61 -3.90
N LYS A 722 -41.92 17.96 -2.80
CA LYS A 722 -43.34 18.29 -2.81
C LYS A 722 -43.62 19.61 -3.50
#